data_AF-A0A200Q1B3-F1
#
_entry.id   AF-A0A200Q1B3-F1
#
_cell.length_a   1.000
_cell.length_b   1.000
_cell.length_c   1.000
_cell.angle_alpha   90.00
_cell.angle_beta   90.00
_cell.angle_gamma   90.00
#
_symmetry.space_group_name_H-M   'P 1'
#
loop_
_entity.id
_entity.type
_entity.pdbx_description
1 polymer ?
#
loop_
_entity_poly.entity_id
_entity_poly.type
_entity_poly.pdbx_seq_one_letter_code
_entity_poly.pdbx_strand_id
1 'polypeptide(L)'
;MEVKLLEKTLIFPSHPPFDHDHILPLSHIDNDRNVQVNFRYLRAYVSSDHHNHDADPVHVISESLSKALVHYYPFAGTLRRRSNDARLELFCAVGQGVPVIRATANRTLDSVNYLDDPGEHFLEELVPDPTPEDALLHPFVLQITVFTCGGFSLGSSIHHSMCDGLGSTQFFNAMAEFARGASHISIEPVWDRASLLGPRDPPRVEFPFHEFLCLDKEFSPYCKRTSTGSIRECFHVRDESLERFKAFLYEQSGRNFTTFEALGAFIWRARVKASKVPDDEKVKFAYSINIRNQLKPTLPVGYWGNGCVAMYVQLNAQVLVEQPIWETAELIKKSKRNATDEYVRSFIDFQELYYAEGITAGKGVSGFTDWRHLGHSTVDFGWGGPVTVLPLSRNLLGSVEPCFFLPYSSAINEGNKDGFKVLVALPETAMADFRVEMEKLFSIESNGLERKNSKENWRPVTLSSFLSAISLLPSRFLSSSSSSSSTPKPSPLISSISSTTGQIYGRKFSIGSPVKKGRSQFHFSVSNVATDISPPTQAQKLAKESQRPVYPFAAIVGQDEMKLCLLLNVIDPKIGGVMIMGDRGTGKSTTVRSLVDLLPEIKVVAGDPFNSDPEDPESMGVEVRESILKGDELSIVTTKINMVDLPLGATEDRVCGTIDIEKALTEGVKAFEPGLLAKANRGILYVDEVNLLDDHLVDVLLDSAASGWNTVEREGISISHPARFILIGSGNPEEGELRPQLLDRFGMHAQVGTVRDAELRVKIVEERARFDQNPKEFRKSYKADQEKLQEQITSARSSLSSVQLDHELRVKISKVCAELNVDGLRGDIVTNRAAKALAALKGRDKVTPEDIATVIPNCLRHRLRKDPLESIDSGLLVIEKFYEVFS
;
A
#
# COMPACT_ATOMS: atom_id res chain seq x y z
N MET A 1 -18.30 -7.54 39.52
CA MET A 1 -17.38 -6.43 39.23
C MET A 1 -16.18 -7.03 38.52
N GLU A 2 -16.17 -6.94 37.20
CA GLU A 2 -15.13 -7.57 36.36
C GLU A 2 -14.00 -6.58 36.06
N VAL A 3 -14.32 -5.30 35.88
CA VAL A 3 -13.36 -4.20 35.81
C VAL A 3 -13.52 -3.26 37.01
N LYS A 4 -12.40 -2.88 37.64
CA LYS A 4 -12.36 -1.91 38.74
C LYS A 4 -11.61 -0.66 38.29
N LEU A 5 -12.31 0.46 38.17
CA LEU A 5 -11.70 1.77 37.95
C LEU A 5 -10.97 2.22 39.23
N LEU A 6 -9.71 2.64 39.09
CA LEU A 6 -8.86 3.03 40.20
C LEU A 6 -8.75 4.54 40.34
N GLU A 7 -8.34 5.22 39.26
CA GLU A 7 -8.09 6.65 39.24
C GLU A 7 -8.35 7.23 37.84
N LYS A 8 -8.73 8.51 37.79
CA LYS A 8 -8.80 9.31 36.58
C LYS A 8 -7.87 10.52 36.77
N THR A 9 -6.84 10.62 35.94
CA THR A 9 -5.82 11.67 36.00
C THR A 9 -5.77 12.43 34.68
N LEU A 10 -5.24 13.66 34.70
CA LEU A 10 -4.92 14.40 33.48
C LEU A 10 -3.44 14.23 33.18
N ILE A 11 -3.11 13.83 31.96
CA ILE A 11 -1.75 13.78 31.46
C ILE A 11 -1.50 15.01 30.59
N PHE A 12 -0.52 15.81 31.00
CA PHE A 12 -0.13 17.04 30.32
C PHE A 12 1.05 16.79 29.37
N PRO A 13 1.24 17.63 28.34
CA PRO A 13 2.48 17.63 27.55
C PRO A 13 3.72 17.74 28.44
N SER A 14 4.79 17.01 28.11
CA SER A 14 6.01 16.95 28.94
C SER A 14 6.71 18.32 29.06
N HIS A 15 6.50 19.18 28.08
CA HIS A 15 6.84 20.60 28.10
C HIS A 15 5.79 21.40 27.34
N PRO A 16 5.63 22.71 27.62
CA PRO A 16 4.64 23.54 26.95
C PRO A 16 4.85 23.55 25.43
N PRO A 17 3.87 23.10 24.63
CA PRO A 17 4.00 23.09 23.17
C PRO A 17 3.80 24.47 22.54
N PHE A 18 3.22 25.42 23.29
CA PHE A 18 2.96 26.79 22.88
C PHE A 18 2.81 27.70 24.13
N ASP A 19 3.01 29.01 23.95
CA ASP A 19 3.02 29.98 25.04
C ASP A 19 1.70 30.75 25.23
N HIS A 20 0.77 30.66 24.27
CA HIS A 20 -0.48 31.39 24.29
C HIS A 20 -1.65 30.58 23.73
N ASP A 21 -2.83 30.80 24.30
CA ASP A 21 -4.07 30.20 23.83
C ASP A 21 -4.31 30.58 22.36
N HIS A 22 -4.74 29.59 21.57
CA HIS A 22 -5.03 29.79 20.16
C HIS A 22 -6.13 28.83 19.69
N ILE A 23 -6.66 29.12 18.50
CA ILE A 23 -7.72 28.34 17.88
C ILE A 23 -7.15 27.68 16.63
N LEU A 24 -7.43 26.39 16.48
CA LEU A 24 -7.09 25.60 15.33
C LEU A 24 -8.36 25.32 14.51
N PRO A 25 -8.42 25.75 13.24
CA PRO A 25 -9.55 25.46 12.38
C PRO A 25 -9.57 23.96 12.02
N LEU A 26 -10.78 23.41 11.89
CA LEU A 26 -11.04 22.08 11.36
C LEU A 26 -11.38 22.18 9.87
N SER A 27 -11.13 21.11 9.11
CA SER A 27 -11.53 21.07 7.69
C SER A 27 -13.03 20.88 7.54
N HIS A 28 -13.52 21.00 6.31
CA HIS A 28 -14.91 20.71 5.95
C HIS A 28 -15.24 19.23 6.12
N ILE A 29 -14.27 18.35 5.93
CA ILE A 29 -14.42 16.90 6.15
C ILE A 29 -14.51 16.61 7.65
N ASP A 30 -13.64 17.22 8.46
CA ASP A 30 -13.68 17.08 9.92
C ASP A 30 -15.00 17.61 10.53
N ASN A 31 -15.58 18.62 9.88
CA ASN A 31 -16.85 19.22 10.26
C ASN A 31 -18.10 18.46 9.78
N ASP A 32 -17.96 17.45 8.93
CA ASP A 32 -19.11 16.67 8.47
C ASP A 32 -19.90 16.10 9.67
N ARG A 33 -21.21 16.39 9.73
CA ARG A 33 -22.07 15.95 10.84
C ARG A 33 -22.12 14.43 10.96
N ASN A 34 -21.86 13.71 9.87
CA ASN A 34 -21.82 12.24 9.87
C ASN A 34 -20.60 11.69 10.64
N VAL A 35 -19.55 12.49 10.85
CA VAL A 35 -18.36 12.13 11.66
C VAL A 35 -18.29 12.85 13.00
N GLN A 36 -19.34 13.60 13.39
CA GLN A 36 -19.43 14.21 14.73
C GLN A 36 -19.88 13.17 15.78
N VAL A 37 -19.08 12.12 15.95
CA VAL A 37 -19.31 10.99 16.86
C VAL A 37 -18.02 10.59 17.55
N ASN A 38 -18.14 9.87 18.67
CA ASN A 38 -16.99 9.30 19.35
C ASN A 38 -16.66 7.92 18.77
N PHE A 39 -15.44 7.82 18.29
CA PHE A 39 -14.85 6.58 17.84
C PHE A 39 -14.21 5.86 19.03
N ARG A 40 -14.91 4.82 19.50
CA ARG A 40 -14.55 3.97 20.63
C ARG A 40 -13.98 2.65 20.15
N TYR A 41 -12.81 2.26 20.66
CA TYR A 41 -12.17 0.99 20.33
C TYR A 41 -11.09 0.62 21.36
N LEU A 42 -10.65 -0.63 21.38
CA LEU A 42 -9.58 -1.10 22.27
C LEU A 42 -8.46 -1.82 21.52
N ARG A 43 -7.27 -1.83 22.14
CA ARG A 43 -6.12 -2.68 21.77
C ARG A 43 -5.75 -3.57 22.95
N ALA A 44 -5.44 -4.84 22.71
CA ALA A 44 -5.00 -5.79 23.74
C ALA A 44 -3.52 -6.13 23.56
N TYR A 45 -2.74 -6.15 24.65
CA TYR A 45 -1.32 -6.48 24.66
C TYR A 45 -1.04 -7.62 25.65
N VAL A 46 -0.30 -8.62 25.20
CA VAL A 46 0.05 -9.79 26.01
C VAL A 46 1.34 -9.52 26.79
N SER A 47 1.43 -10.05 28.01
CA SER A 47 2.67 -10.04 28.77
C SER A 47 3.63 -11.10 28.20
N SER A 48 4.83 -10.72 27.78
CA SER A 48 5.84 -11.65 27.27
C SER A 48 6.81 -12.09 28.36
N ASP A 49 7.03 -13.40 28.53
CA ASP A 49 8.02 -13.97 29.46
C ASP A 49 9.50 -13.70 29.06
N HIS A 50 9.73 -13.18 27.84
CA HIS A 50 11.06 -13.05 27.23
C HIS A 50 11.70 -11.66 27.34
N HIS A 51 11.00 -10.66 27.89
CA HIS A 51 11.56 -9.33 28.10
C HIS A 51 11.48 -8.96 29.59
N ASN A 52 12.64 -8.62 30.14
CA ASN A 52 12.86 -8.24 31.52
C ASN A 52 12.24 -6.84 31.79
N HIS A 53 10.92 -6.73 31.76
CA HIS A 53 10.21 -5.48 32.07
C HIS A 53 9.47 -5.62 33.40
N ASP A 54 10.14 -5.23 34.48
CA ASP A 54 9.53 -4.77 35.75
C ASP A 54 8.70 -3.46 35.56
N ALA A 55 8.48 -3.01 34.31
CA ALA A 55 7.87 -1.73 34.00
C ALA A 55 6.34 -1.80 34.04
N ASP A 56 5.72 -0.98 34.89
CA ASP A 56 4.25 -0.82 34.96
C ASP A 56 3.71 -0.26 33.64
N PRO A 57 2.82 -0.98 32.91
CA PRO A 57 2.23 -0.49 31.67
C PRO A 57 1.56 0.87 31.81
N VAL A 58 0.97 1.16 32.98
CA VAL A 58 0.31 2.44 33.25
C VAL A 58 1.33 3.58 33.20
N HIS A 59 2.52 3.36 33.75
CA HIS A 59 3.59 4.36 33.76
C HIS A 59 4.13 4.60 32.36
N VAL A 60 4.47 3.54 31.62
CA VAL A 60 5.06 3.63 30.27
C VAL A 60 4.10 4.33 29.31
N ILE A 61 2.82 3.96 29.32
CA ILE A 61 1.81 4.57 28.46
C ILE A 61 1.57 6.04 28.85
N SER A 62 1.53 6.37 30.14
CA SER A 62 1.31 7.75 30.59
C SER A 62 2.50 8.67 30.25
N GLU A 63 3.73 8.18 30.43
CA GLU A 63 4.95 8.95 30.11
C GLU A 63 5.06 9.18 28.59
N SER A 64 4.85 8.13 27.79
CA SER A 64 4.88 8.24 26.34
C SER A 64 3.77 9.15 25.80
N LEU A 65 2.57 9.11 26.38
CA LEU A 65 1.49 10.05 26.08
C LEU A 65 1.92 11.49 26.36
N SER A 66 2.52 11.76 27.52
CA SER A 66 3.01 13.09 27.88
C SER A 66 4.04 13.62 26.87
N LYS A 67 4.95 12.77 26.38
CA LYS A 67 5.92 13.14 25.32
C LYS A 67 5.25 13.36 23.97
N ALA A 68 4.35 12.46 23.56
CA ALA A 68 3.64 12.57 22.28
C ALA A 68 2.74 13.81 22.21
N LEU A 69 2.14 14.23 23.34
CA LEU A 69 1.31 15.43 23.42
C LEU A 69 2.05 16.74 23.19
N VAL A 70 3.38 16.74 23.12
CA VAL A 70 4.15 17.92 22.66
C VAL A 70 3.87 18.15 21.18
N HIS A 71 3.93 17.09 20.37
CA HIS A 71 3.72 17.15 18.93
C HIS A 71 2.22 17.10 18.57
N TYR A 72 1.46 16.31 19.34
CA TYR A 72 0.02 16.11 19.17
C TYR A 72 -0.81 16.83 20.25
N TYR A 73 -0.37 18.02 20.67
CA TYR A 73 -1.09 18.86 21.64
C TYR A 73 -2.56 19.12 21.29
N PRO A 74 -3.01 19.11 20.02
CA PRO A 74 -4.43 19.29 19.70
C PRO A 74 -5.35 18.25 20.38
N PHE A 75 -4.86 17.06 20.72
CA PHE A 75 -5.66 16.08 21.47
C PHE A 75 -6.00 16.51 22.91
N ALA A 76 -5.23 17.42 23.50
CA ALA A 76 -5.53 18.01 24.81
C ALA A 76 -6.53 19.19 24.70
N GLY A 77 -6.82 19.66 23.50
CA GLY A 77 -7.70 20.81 23.25
C GLY A 77 -9.17 20.55 23.59
N THR A 78 -10.00 21.57 23.39
CA THR A 78 -11.45 21.50 23.56
C THR A 78 -12.15 21.85 22.25
N LEU A 79 -13.01 20.96 21.75
CA LEU A 79 -13.86 21.25 20.60
C LEU A 79 -15.00 22.19 21.00
N ARG A 80 -15.20 23.25 20.23
CA ARG A 80 -16.26 24.25 20.47
C ARG A 80 -17.02 24.50 19.19
N ARG A 81 -18.32 24.76 19.32
CA ARG A 81 -19.14 25.22 18.19
C ARG A 81 -19.02 26.72 18.06
N ARG A 82 -18.68 27.18 16.86
CA ARG A 82 -18.62 28.61 16.52
C ARG A 82 -20.01 29.23 16.57
N SER A 83 -20.10 30.46 17.06
CA SER A 83 -21.37 31.17 17.23
C SER A 83 -22.01 31.61 15.91
N ASN A 84 -21.22 31.78 14.85
CA ASN A 84 -21.68 32.30 13.56
C ASN A 84 -22.23 31.24 12.61
N ASP A 85 -21.62 30.04 12.56
CA ASP A 85 -21.97 28.99 11.59
C ASP A 85 -22.16 27.60 12.21
N ALA A 86 -22.01 27.46 13.54
CA ALA A 86 -22.09 26.20 14.28
C ALA A 86 -21.11 25.09 13.84
N ARG A 87 -20.08 25.43 13.05
CA ARG A 87 -18.95 24.54 12.77
C ARG A 87 -18.11 24.35 14.03
N LEU A 88 -17.47 23.19 14.15
CA LEU A 88 -16.51 22.90 15.19
C LEU A 88 -15.18 23.59 14.88
N GLU A 89 -14.59 24.16 15.93
CA GLU A 89 -13.21 24.63 15.99
C GLU A 89 -12.55 24.04 17.24
N LEU A 90 -11.23 23.93 17.22
CA LEU A 90 -10.48 23.41 18.35
C LEU A 90 -9.83 24.57 19.10
N PHE A 91 -10.18 24.73 20.37
CA PHE A 91 -9.53 25.68 21.25
C PHE A 91 -8.42 25.00 22.04
N CYS A 92 -7.19 25.48 21.89
CA CYS A 92 -6.01 25.02 22.58
C CYS A 92 -5.55 26.09 23.58
N ALA A 93 -5.55 25.75 24.86
CA ALA A 93 -5.11 26.61 25.96
C ALA A 93 -3.92 26.01 26.72
N VAL A 94 -3.12 26.89 27.30
CA VAL A 94 -1.96 26.48 28.10
C VAL A 94 -2.42 25.69 29.32
N GLY A 95 -1.75 24.58 29.60
CA GLY A 95 -2.06 23.73 30.76
C GLY A 95 -3.26 22.80 30.56
N GLN A 96 -3.65 22.52 29.31
CA GLN A 96 -4.60 21.45 29.01
C GLN A 96 -3.92 20.07 28.93
N GLY A 97 -4.67 19.03 29.27
CA GLY A 97 -4.19 17.65 29.28
C GLY A 97 -5.27 16.65 28.90
N VAL A 98 -4.85 15.42 28.61
CA VAL A 98 -5.73 14.32 28.21
C VAL A 98 -6.15 13.52 29.43
N PRO A 99 -7.45 13.25 29.65
CA PRO A 99 -7.90 12.36 30.71
C PRO A 99 -7.47 10.90 30.46
N VAL A 100 -6.80 10.31 31.45
CA VAL A 100 -6.40 8.91 31.48
C VAL A 100 -7.06 8.21 32.66
N ILE A 101 -7.74 7.10 32.39
CA ILE A 101 -8.41 6.26 33.37
C ILE A 101 -7.56 5.02 33.61
N ARG A 102 -7.16 4.78 34.85
CA ARG A 102 -6.51 3.53 35.25
C ARG A 102 -7.54 2.55 35.77
N ALA A 103 -7.48 1.32 35.30
CA ALA A 103 -8.36 0.25 35.72
C ALA A 103 -7.60 -1.07 35.88
N THR A 104 -8.21 -2.01 36.62
CA THR A 104 -7.73 -3.39 36.73
C THR A 104 -8.87 -4.36 36.46
N ALA A 105 -8.59 -5.43 35.73
CA ALA A 105 -9.52 -6.54 35.51
C ALA A 105 -9.11 -7.75 36.36
N ASN A 106 -10.07 -8.41 37.01
CA ASN A 106 -9.82 -9.59 37.85
C ASN A 106 -9.75 -10.91 37.07
N ARG A 107 -9.43 -10.83 35.77
CA ARG A 107 -9.34 -11.95 34.81
C ARG A 107 -8.00 -11.91 34.08
N THR A 108 -7.61 -13.02 33.47
CA THR A 108 -6.48 -13.07 32.53
C THR A 108 -6.97 -12.81 31.11
N LEU A 109 -6.11 -12.30 30.22
CA LEU A 109 -6.47 -12.12 28.80
C LEU A 109 -6.88 -13.44 28.12
N ASP A 110 -6.19 -14.53 28.44
CA ASP A 110 -6.51 -15.88 27.95
C ASP A 110 -7.94 -16.32 28.34
N SER A 111 -8.35 -16.07 29.59
CA SER A 111 -9.69 -16.42 30.09
C SER A 111 -10.84 -15.64 29.43
N VAL A 112 -10.52 -14.57 28.69
CA VAL A 112 -11.48 -13.77 27.92
C VAL A 112 -11.19 -13.81 26.42
N ASN A 113 -10.53 -14.89 25.97
CA ASN A 113 -10.19 -15.13 24.57
C ASN A 113 -9.43 -13.97 23.92
N TYR A 114 -8.48 -13.36 24.65
CA TYR A 114 -7.67 -12.22 24.20
C TYR A 114 -8.50 -11.03 23.69
N LEU A 115 -9.73 -10.88 24.20
CA LEU A 115 -10.71 -9.88 23.77
C LEU A 115 -11.18 -10.04 22.31
N ASP A 116 -10.98 -11.22 21.72
CA ASP A 116 -11.32 -11.50 20.33
C ASP A 116 -12.83 -11.79 20.13
N ASP A 117 -13.53 -12.26 21.16
CA ASP A 117 -15.00 -12.41 21.20
C ASP A 117 -15.61 -12.45 22.64
N PRO A 118 -15.24 -11.55 23.57
CA PRO A 118 -15.83 -11.53 24.90
C PRO A 118 -17.25 -10.91 24.89
N GLY A 119 -18.08 -11.28 25.87
CA GLY A 119 -19.44 -10.75 25.99
C GLY A 119 -19.51 -9.21 26.08
N GLU A 120 -20.53 -8.61 25.46
CA GLU A 120 -20.65 -7.16 25.26
C GLU A 120 -20.50 -6.33 26.54
N HIS A 121 -21.07 -6.79 27.66
CA HIS A 121 -21.03 -6.02 28.91
C HIS A 121 -19.61 -5.82 29.44
N PHE A 122 -18.74 -6.83 29.29
CA PHE A 122 -17.36 -6.73 29.74
C PHE A 122 -16.55 -5.77 28.87
N LEU A 123 -16.75 -5.81 27.55
CA LEU A 123 -16.07 -4.93 26.60
C LEU A 123 -16.36 -3.46 26.84
N GLU A 124 -17.63 -3.12 27.10
CA GLU A 124 -18.04 -1.73 27.32
C GLU A 124 -17.39 -1.12 28.58
N GLU A 125 -17.01 -1.92 29.58
CA GLU A 125 -16.26 -1.46 30.76
C GLU A 125 -14.77 -1.17 30.48
N LEU A 126 -14.22 -1.65 29.36
CA LEU A 126 -12.81 -1.49 29.00
C LEU A 126 -12.50 -0.22 28.20
N VAL A 127 -13.54 0.48 27.71
CA VAL A 127 -13.39 1.65 26.83
C VAL A 127 -14.23 2.83 27.32
N PRO A 128 -13.66 4.04 27.47
CA PRO A 128 -14.41 5.21 27.90
C PRO A 128 -15.60 5.51 27.00
N ASP A 129 -16.75 5.82 27.59
CA ASP A 129 -17.97 6.24 26.88
C ASP A 129 -18.41 7.64 27.37
N PRO A 130 -17.68 8.71 26.99
CA PRO A 130 -18.02 10.07 27.41
C PRO A 130 -19.38 10.48 26.82
N THR A 131 -20.10 11.33 27.56
CA THR A 131 -21.30 11.98 27.02
C THR A 131 -20.92 12.85 25.81
N PRO A 132 -21.85 13.17 24.90
CA PRO A 132 -21.56 14.07 23.78
C PRO A 132 -20.96 15.41 24.22
N GLU A 133 -21.40 15.95 25.34
CA GLU A 133 -20.87 17.19 25.93
C GLU A 133 -19.44 16.99 26.45
N ASP A 134 -19.19 15.93 27.21
CA ASP A 134 -17.85 15.62 27.74
C ASP A 134 -16.84 15.34 26.62
N ALA A 135 -17.30 14.76 25.51
CA ALA A 135 -16.46 14.45 24.36
C ALA A 135 -16.06 15.70 23.56
N LEU A 136 -16.83 16.78 23.65
CA LEU A 136 -16.39 18.08 23.12
C LEU A 136 -15.36 18.72 24.05
N LEU A 137 -15.56 18.60 25.36
CA LEU A 137 -14.61 19.11 26.35
C LEU A 137 -13.26 18.40 26.30
N HIS A 138 -13.30 17.06 26.16
CA HIS A 138 -12.17 16.16 26.07
C HIS A 138 -12.31 15.27 24.83
N PRO A 139 -11.84 15.72 23.66
CA PRO A 139 -11.98 15.00 22.40
C PRO A 139 -11.14 13.72 22.34
N PHE A 140 -10.26 13.49 23.32
CA PHE A 140 -9.58 12.22 23.51
C PHE A 140 -9.60 11.82 24.98
N VAL A 141 -10.02 10.59 25.26
CA VAL A 141 -9.96 9.95 26.57
C VAL A 141 -9.35 8.55 26.41
N LEU A 142 -8.40 8.22 27.29
CA LEU A 142 -7.70 6.94 27.29
C LEU A 142 -8.00 6.16 28.57
N GLN A 143 -8.17 4.84 28.46
CA GLN A 143 -8.25 3.92 29.59
C GLN A 143 -7.19 2.84 29.46
N ILE A 144 -6.46 2.60 30.53
CA ILE A 144 -5.46 1.53 30.64
C ILE A 144 -5.99 0.53 31.65
N THR A 145 -6.33 -0.68 31.20
CA THR A 145 -6.84 -1.75 32.05
C THR A 145 -5.83 -2.88 32.15
N VAL A 146 -5.29 -3.12 33.34
CA VAL A 146 -4.30 -4.19 33.58
C VAL A 146 -5.01 -5.47 34.04
N PHE A 147 -4.68 -6.61 33.42
CA PHE A 147 -5.22 -7.94 33.71
C PHE A 147 -4.33 -8.68 34.71
N THR A 148 -4.87 -9.72 35.36
CA THR A 148 -4.13 -10.48 36.39
C THR A 148 -2.92 -11.26 35.84
N CYS A 149 -2.87 -11.50 34.52
CA CYS A 149 -1.73 -12.10 33.84
C CYS A 149 -0.62 -11.10 33.46
N GLY A 150 -0.71 -9.84 33.89
CA GLY A 150 0.24 -8.77 33.54
C GLY A 150 0.01 -8.13 32.16
N GLY A 151 -0.77 -8.77 31.28
CA GLY A 151 -1.23 -8.15 30.04
C GLY A 151 -2.17 -6.97 30.29
N PHE A 152 -2.36 -6.10 29.30
CA PHE A 152 -3.20 -4.91 29.45
C PHE A 152 -4.00 -4.60 28.20
N SER A 153 -5.10 -3.85 28.37
CA SER A 153 -5.85 -3.26 27.27
C SER A 153 -5.79 -1.73 27.30
N LEU A 154 -5.80 -1.16 26.11
CA LEU A 154 -5.80 0.27 25.85
C LEU A 154 -7.13 0.67 25.19
N GLY A 155 -8.09 1.11 26.00
CA GLY A 155 -9.39 1.58 25.55
C GLY A 155 -9.32 3.06 25.17
N SER A 156 -9.63 3.39 23.92
CA SER A 156 -9.56 4.76 23.40
C SER A 156 -10.94 5.26 22.99
N SER A 157 -11.26 6.49 23.36
CA SER A 157 -12.42 7.23 22.87
C SER A 157 -11.93 8.55 22.28
N ILE A 158 -12.06 8.67 20.94
CA ILE A 158 -11.59 9.83 20.19
C ILE A 158 -12.76 10.42 19.41
N HIS A 159 -13.00 11.72 19.54
CA HIS A 159 -13.99 12.43 18.75
C HIS A 159 -13.53 12.43 17.27
N HIS A 160 -14.31 11.84 16.38
CA HIS A 160 -13.88 11.52 15.02
C HIS A 160 -13.62 12.77 14.16
N SER A 161 -14.16 13.95 14.52
CA SER A 161 -13.72 15.23 13.94
C SER A 161 -12.23 15.58 14.17
N MET A 162 -11.53 14.91 15.09
CA MET A 162 -10.09 15.11 15.29
C MET A 162 -9.26 14.33 14.26
N CYS A 163 -9.61 13.06 14.03
CA CYS A 163 -8.88 12.18 13.14
C CYS A 163 -9.69 10.95 12.71
N ASP A 164 -9.30 10.39 11.56
CA ASP A 164 -9.71 9.06 11.12
C ASP A 164 -8.85 7.95 11.76
N GLY A 165 -9.12 6.69 11.39
CA GLY A 165 -8.39 5.53 11.94
C GLY A 165 -6.88 5.52 11.64
N LEU A 166 -6.46 6.05 10.49
CA LEU A 166 -5.04 6.16 10.14
C LEU A 166 -4.36 7.25 10.96
N GLY A 167 -4.99 8.42 11.07
CA GLY A 167 -4.50 9.51 11.91
C GLY A 167 -4.37 9.11 13.38
N SER A 168 -5.35 8.37 13.91
CA SER A 168 -5.26 7.81 15.27
C SER A 168 -4.11 6.81 15.40
N THR A 169 -3.90 5.94 14.41
CA THR A 169 -2.81 4.95 14.44
C THR A 169 -1.43 5.62 14.37
N GLN A 170 -1.28 6.67 13.56
CA GLN A 170 -0.06 7.48 13.50
C GLN A 170 0.28 8.10 14.87
N PHE A 171 -0.72 8.64 15.56
CA PHE A 171 -0.54 9.15 16.93
C PHE A 171 -0.08 8.05 17.91
N PHE A 172 -0.71 6.88 17.88
CA PHE A 172 -0.31 5.79 18.77
C PHE A 172 1.07 5.21 18.42
N ASN A 173 1.48 5.21 17.14
CA ASN A 173 2.84 4.87 16.73
C ASN A 173 3.88 5.87 17.28
N ALA A 174 3.60 7.17 17.20
CA ALA A 174 4.46 8.20 17.79
C ALA A 174 4.60 8.01 19.31
N MET A 175 3.50 7.67 19.99
CA MET A 175 3.51 7.33 21.41
C MET A 175 4.35 6.07 21.69
N ALA A 176 4.19 5.03 20.87
CA ALA A 176 4.95 3.79 20.96
C ALA A 176 6.47 3.99 20.74
N GLU A 177 6.87 4.87 19.82
CA GLU A 177 8.28 5.24 19.62
C GLU A 177 8.90 5.82 20.90
N PHE A 178 8.21 6.76 21.56
CA PHE A 178 8.66 7.31 22.85
C PHE A 178 8.69 6.27 23.97
N ALA A 179 7.73 5.34 24.01
CA ALA A 179 7.72 4.25 24.99
C ALA A 179 8.94 3.31 24.83
N ARG A 180 9.41 3.11 23.60
CA ARG A 180 10.64 2.35 23.29
C ARG A 180 11.93 3.15 23.44
N GLY A 181 11.85 4.40 23.90
CA GLY A 181 13.01 5.24 24.21
C GLY A 181 13.52 6.10 23.04
N ALA A 182 12.75 6.26 21.96
CA ALA A 182 13.12 7.21 20.91
C ALA A 182 13.19 8.65 21.44
N SER A 183 14.14 9.43 20.95
CA SER A 183 14.29 10.85 21.32
C SER A 183 13.43 11.79 20.47
N HIS A 184 13.03 11.34 19.29
CA HIS A 184 12.21 12.06 18.31
C HIS A 184 11.26 11.08 17.62
N ILE A 185 10.17 11.60 17.04
CA ILE A 185 9.21 10.81 16.27
C ILE A 185 9.63 10.73 14.81
N SER A 186 9.34 9.60 14.18
CA SER A 186 9.73 9.31 12.79
C SER A 186 8.94 10.14 11.77
N ILE A 187 7.71 10.54 12.12
CA ILE A 187 6.81 11.33 11.27
C ILE A 187 6.27 12.51 12.06
N GLU A 188 6.67 13.72 11.68
CA GLU A 188 6.16 14.94 12.30
C GLU A 188 4.69 15.20 11.91
N PRO A 189 3.79 15.48 12.87
CA PRO A 189 2.39 15.72 12.57
C PRO A 189 2.18 17.05 11.84
N VAL A 190 1.34 17.01 10.81
CA VAL A 190 0.91 18.20 10.06
C VAL A 190 -0.56 18.47 10.37
N TRP A 191 -0.84 19.65 10.94
CA TRP A 191 -2.22 20.05 11.24
C TRP A 191 -2.95 20.60 10.03
N ASP A 192 -2.32 21.45 9.22
CA ASP A 192 -2.88 22.37 8.21
C ASP A 192 -4.22 21.98 7.53
N ARG A 193 -5.33 22.06 8.28
CA ARG A 193 -6.66 21.57 7.86
C ARG A 193 -7.25 22.44 6.76
N ALA A 194 -7.19 23.75 6.99
CA ALA A 194 -7.90 24.74 6.20
C ALA A 194 -7.27 24.95 4.83
N SER A 195 -5.94 24.87 4.71
CA SER A 195 -5.29 25.03 3.40
C SER A 195 -5.42 23.76 2.56
N LEU A 196 -5.26 22.58 3.18
CA LEU A 196 -5.22 21.31 2.46
C LEU A 196 -6.63 20.88 2.01
N LEU A 197 -7.63 21.05 2.88
CA LEU A 197 -9.01 20.60 2.69
C LEU A 197 -10.04 21.73 2.86
N GLY A 198 -9.66 22.94 2.45
CA GLY A 198 -10.56 24.09 2.35
C GLY A 198 -11.38 24.09 1.05
N PRO A 199 -12.45 24.90 0.99
CA PRO A 199 -13.32 25.03 -0.16
C PRO A 199 -12.66 25.86 -1.25
N ARG A 200 -13.13 25.69 -2.48
CA ARG A 200 -12.71 26.51 -3.61
C ARG A 200 -13.37 27.88 -3.54
N ASP A 201 -12.75 28.86 -4.21
CA ASP A 201 -13.32 30.20 -4.39
C ASP A 201 -13.47 30.50 -5.90
N PRO A 202 -14.70 30.53 -6.44
CA PRO A 202 -15.97 30.24 -5.76
C PRO A 202 -16.20 28.72 -5.55
N PRO A 203 -17.03 28.33 -4.55
CA PRO A 203 -17.42 26.93 -4.38
C PRO A 203 -18.17 26.39 -5.60
N ARG A 204 -17.84 25.17 -6.04
CA ARG A 204 -18.42 24.50 -7.21
C ARG A 204 -18.83 23.07 -6.87
N VAL A 205 -20.11 22.75 -7.08
CA VAL A 205 -20.63 21.39 -6.88
C VAL A 205 -20.84 20.72 -8.25
N GLU A 206 -20.06 19.68 -8.54
CA GLU A 206 -20.11 18.91 -9.79
C GLU A 206 -20.82 17.56 -9.64
N PHE A 207 -21.05 17.10 -8.41
CA PHE A 207 -21.70 15.82 -8.13
C PHE A 207 -23.09 16.01 -7.50
N PRO A 208 -24.04 15.09 -7.77
CA PRO A 208 -25.43 15.22 -7.32
C PRO A 208 -25.62 14.77 -5.86
N PHE A 209 -24.93 15.40 -4.90
CA PHE A 209 -24.97 15.03 -3.48
C PHE A 209 -26.39 15.01 -2.88
N HIS A 210 -27.29 15.86 -3.38
CA HIS A 210 -28.70 15.90 -2.97
C HIS A 210 -29.46 14.58 -3.25
N GLU A 211 -28.97 13.71 -4.14
CA GLU A 211 -29.63 12.44 -4.44
C GLU A 211 -29.42 11.37 -3.34
N PHE A 212 -28.36 11.53 -2.54
CA PHE A 212 -27.96 10.55 -1.52
C PHE A 212 -27.70 11.15 -0.13
N LEU A 213 -27.56 12.46 0.01
CA LEU A 213 -27.50 13.17 1.29
C LEU A 213 -28.84 13.86 1.60
N CYS A 214 -29.15 13.96 2.88
CA CYS A 214 -30.33 14.63 3.40
C CYS A 214 -29.94 16.01 3.94
N LEU A 215 -30.70 17.03 3.58
CA LEU A 215 -30.58 18.40 4.09
C LEU A 215 -31.73 18.67 5.05
N ASP A 216 -31.58 18.17 6.28
CA ASP A 216 -32.58 18.34 7.33
C ASP A 216 -31.88 18.68 8.65
N LYS A 217 -32.02 19.93 9.07
CA LYS A 217 -31.40 20.45 10.30
C LYS A 217 -31.90 19.75 11.55
N GLU A 218 -33.14 19.25 11.55
CA GLU A 218 -33.78 18.63 12.71
C GLU A 218 -33.50 17.13 12.77
N PHE A 219 -33.09 16.53 11.64
CA PHE A 219 -32.74 15.12 11.59
C PHE A 219 -31.32 14.88 12.08
N SER A 220 -31.18 14.00 13.07
CA SER A 220 -29.92 13.39 13.45
C SER A 220 -30.02 11.87 13.32
N PRO A 221 -29.12 11.22 12.55
CA PRO A 221 -29.11 9.77 12.44
C PRO A 221 -28.86 9.08 13.79
N TYR A 222 -28.28 9.80 14.77
CA TYR A 222 -27.82 9.25 16.03
C TYR A 222 -28.72 9.58 17.23
N CYS A 223 -29.74 10.44 17.08
CA CYS A 223 -30.61 10.86 18.19
C CYS A 223 -31.62 9.80 18.65
N LYS A 224 -31.92 8.80 17.81
CA LYS A 224 -32.79 7.69 18.22
C LYS A 224 -31.95 6.65 18.95
N ARG A 225 -31.85 6.77 20.28
CA ARG A 225 -31.58 5.60 21.14
C ARG A 225 -32.71 4.61 20.90
N THR A 226 -32.53 3.65 20.00
CA THR A 226 -33.44 2.51 19.93
C THR A 226 -33.35 1.80 21.28
N SER A 227 -34.46 1.83 22.01
CA SER A 227 -34.68 1.18 23.30
C SER A 227 -34.69 -0.35 23.22
N THR A 228 -34.31 -0.91 22.06
CA THR A 228 -34.14 -2.33 21.79
C THR A 228 -32.65 -2.60 21.67
N GLY A 229 -32.08 -3.37 22.59
CA GLY A 229 -30.65 -3.69 22.60
C GLY A 229 -30.21 -4.27 21.26
N SER A 230 -29.31 -3.57 20.57
CA SER A 230 -28.56 -4.15 19.46
C SER A 230 -27.56 -5.14 20.05
N ILE A 231 -27.45 -6.32 19.47
CA ILE A 231 -26.39 -7.29 19.79
C ILE A 231 -25.33 -7.26 18.70
N ARG A 232 -24.08 -7.38 19.13
CA ARG A 232 -22.89 -7.54 18.30
C ARG A 232 -22.51 -9.01 18.23
N GLU A 233 -22.17 -9.45 17.04
CA GLU A 233 -21.71 -10.81 16.81
C GLU A 233 -20.60 -10.83 15.76
N CYS A 234 -19.59 -11.65 16.01
CA CYS A 234 -18.50 -11.90 15.08
C CYS A 234 -18.86 -13.07 14.16
N PHE A 235 -18.90 -12.82 12.86
CA PHE A 235 -19.06 -13.85 11.84
C PHE A 235 -17.70 -14.20 11.24
N HIS A 236 -17.35 -15.48 11.29
CA HIS A 236 -16.07 -16.00 10.81
C HIS A 236 -16.14 -16.28 9.31
N VAL A 237 -15.33 -15.58 8.52
CA VAL A 237 -15.28 -15.74 7.06
C VAL A 237 -14.00 -16.47 6.69
N ARG A 238 -14.15 -17.71 6.20
CA ARG A 238 -13.05 -18.53 5.71
C ARG A 238 -12.65 -18.12 4.30
N ASP A 239 -11.34 -18.13 4.02
CA ASP A 239 -10.81 -17.76 2.69
C ASP A 239 -11.38 -18.67 1.59
N GLU A 240 -11.46 -19.97 1.85
CA GLU A 240 -12.02 -20.94 0.89
C GLU A 240 -13.47 -20.61 0.50
N SER A 241 -14.34 -20.35 1.48
CA SER A 241 -15.75 -20.03 1.24
C SER A 241 -15.89 -18.71 0.48
N LEU A 242 -15.03 -17.74 0.79
CA LEU A 242 -14.99 -16.45 0.12
C LEU A 242 -14.54 -16.55 -1.34
N GLU A 243 -13.49 -17.31 -1.63
CA GLU A 243 -12.99 -17.49 -3.00
C GLU A 243 -14.00 -18.26 -3.86
N ARG A 244 -14.67 -19.27 -3.30
CA ARG A 244 -15.80 -19.93 -3.98
C ARG A 244 -16.94 -18.95 -4.28
N PHE A 245 -17.26 -18.08 -3.33
CA PHE A 245 -18.30 -17.07 -3.52
C PHE A 245 -17.92 -16.06 -4.61
N LYS A 246 -16.68 -15.56 -4.64
CA LYS A 246 -16.19 -14.69 -5.72
C LYS A 246 -16.21 -15.38 -7.08
N ALA A 247 -15.78 -16.65 -7.15
CA ALA A 247 -15.84 -17.45 -8.37
C ALA A 247 -17.27 -17.59 -8.90
N PHE A 248 -18.24 -17.82 -8.01
CA PHE A 248 -19.66 -17.84 -8.37
C PHE A 248 -20.15 -16.50 -8.94
N LEU A 249 -19.75 -15.37 -8.36
CA LEU A 249 -20.08 -14.05 -8.92
C LEU A 249 -19.41 -13.82 -10.28
N TYR A 250 -18.19 -14.31 -10.46
CA TYR A 250 -17.47 -14.25 -11.74
C TYR A 250 -18.18 -15.07 -12.82
N GLU A 251 -18.62 -16.30 -12.53
CA GLU A 251 -19.35 -17.13 -13.48
C GLU A 251 -20.66 -16.46 -13.98
N GLN A 252 -21.33 -15.70 -13.12
CA GLN A 252 -22.57 -15.00 -13.47
C GLN A 252 -22.35 -13.71 -14.26
N SER A 253 -21.26 -12.99 -13.99
CA SER A 253 -21.07 -11.61 -14.46
C SER A 253 -19.91 -11.42 -15.45
N GLY A 254 -18.96 -12.35 -15.49
CA GLY A 254 -17.68 -12.20 -16.18
C GLY A 254 -16.75 -11.15 -15.56
N ARG A 255 -17.02 -10.71 -14.32
CA ARG A 255 -16.28 -9.63 -13.64
C ARG A 255 -15.71 -10.08 -12.31
N ASN A 256 -14.53 -9.57 -11.99
CA ASN A 256 -13.88 -9.78 -10.69
C ASN A 256 -14.28 -8.69 -9.69
N PHE A 257 -14.46 -9.07 -8.43
CA PHE A 257 -14.82 -8.18 -7.32
C PHE A 257 -13.84 -8.34 -6.17
N THR A 258 -13.51 -7.24 -5.49
CA THR A 258 -12.72 -7.30 -4.25
C THR A 258 -13.53 -7.95 -3.13
N THR A 259 -12.86 -8.44 -2.08
CA THR A 259 -13.55 -8.97 -0.88
C THR A 259 -14.56 -7.98 -0.31
N PHE A 260 -14.18 -6.71 -0.21
CA PHE A 260 -15.06 -5.65 0.28
C PHE A 260 -16.31 -5.46 -0.59
N GLU A 261 -16.15 -5.50 -1.91
CA GLU A 261 -17.29 -5.37 -2.86
C GLU A 261 -18.23 -6.56 -2.81
N ALA A 262 -17.69 -7.79 -2.93
CA ALA A 262 -18.48 -9.01 -2.99
C ALA A 262 -19.17 -9.29 -1.65
N LEU A 263 -18.40 -9.33 -0.56
CA LEU A 263 -18.93 -9.64 0.76
C LEU A 263 -19.76 -8.47 1.31
N GLY A 264 -19.37 -7.23 1.06
CA GLY A 264 -20.17 -6.05 1.42
C GLY A 264 -21.55 -6.06 0.76
N ALA A 265 -21.64 -6.39 -0.54
CA ALA A 265 -22.92 -6.56 -1.23
C ALA A 265 -23.78 -7.65 -0.61
N PHE A 266 -23.17 -8.80 -0.26
CA PHE A 266 -23.86 -9.90 0.39
C PHE A 266 -24.42 -9.49 1.75
N ILE A 267 -23.57 -8.94 2.63
CA ILE A 267 -23.95 -8.53 4.00
C ILE A 267 -25.01 -7.45 3.95
N TRP A 268 -24.90 -6.47 3.04
CA TRP A 268 -25.89 -5.41 2.91
C TRP A 268 -27.27 -5.96 2.58
N ARG A 269 -27.37 -6.87 1.60
CA ARG A 269 -28.62 -7.54 1.27
C ARG A 269 -29.15 -8.38 2.43
N ALA A 270 -28.29 -9.20 3.05
CA ALA A 270 -28.65 -10.05 4.18
C ALA A 270 -29.22 -9.21 5.34
N ARG A 271 -28.57 -8.07 5.63
CA ARG A 271 -28.98 -7.13 6.66
C ARG A 271 -30.35 -6.51 6.38
N VAL A 272 -30.56 -5.96 5.18
CA VAL A 272 -31.83 -5.32 4.80
C VAL A 272 -32.97 -6.33 4.85
N LYS A 273 -32.71 -7.55 4.38
CA LYS A 273 -33.68 -8.65 4.43
C LYS A 273 -34.00 -9.08 5.86
N ALA A 274 -33.00 -9.30 6.70
CA ALA A 274 -33.17 -9.71 8.09
C ALA A 274 -33.88 -8.64 8.93
N SER A 275 -33.65 -7.37 8.62
CA SER A 275 -34.29 -6.23 9.29
C SER A 275 -35.72 -5.96 8.80
N LYS A 276 -36.21 -6.70 7.80
CA LYS A 276 -37.57 -6.59 7.24
C LYS A 276 -37.92 -5.16 6.82
N VAL A 277 -36.95 -4.49 6.20
CA VAL A 277 -37.13 -3.13 5.67
C VAL A 277 -38.21 -3.15 4.59
N PRO A 278 -39.18 -2.22 4.59
CA PRO A 278 -40.21 -2.15 3.57
C PRO A 278 -39.63 -1.98 2.16
N ASP A 279 -40.25 -2.65 1.18
CA ASP A 279 -39.78 -2.76 -0.20
C ASP A 279 -39.56 -1.41 -0.90
N ASP A 280 -40.38 -0.41 -0.57
CA ASP A 280 -40.35 0.95 -1.13
C ASP A 280 -39.33 1.89 -0.44
N GLU A 281 -38.74 1.47 0.68
CA GLU A 281 -37.75 2.28 1.37
C GLU A 281 -36.40 2.30 0.63
N LYS A 282 -35.79 3.49 0.60
CA LYS A 282 -34.42 3.67 0.10
C LYS A 282 -33.41 3.29 1.18
N VAL A 283 -32.55 2.34 0.84
CA VAL A 283 -31.44 1.89 1.68
C VAL A 283 -30.12 2.33 1.09
N LYS A 284 -29.13 2.57 1.94
CA LYS A 284 -27.80 3.07 1.56
C LYS A 284 -26.68 2.19 2.10
N PHE A 285 -25.72 1.89 1.24
CA PHE A 285 -24.43 1.33 1.60
C PHE A 285 -23.44 2.48 1.76
N ALA A 286 -22.96 2.71 2.98
CA ALA A 286 -22.01 3.78 3.30
C ALA A 286 -20.66 3.20 3.69
N TYR A 287 -19.57 3.78 3.17
CA TYR A 287 -18.21 3.39 3.52
C TYR A 287 -17.25 4.57 3.33
N SER A 288 -16.05 4.48 3.87
CA SER A 288 -15.03 5.52 3.72
C SER A 288 -13.94 5.10 2.73
N ILE A 289 -13.42 6.07 1.97
CA ILE A 289 -12.25 5.90 1.09
C ILE A 289 -11.15 6.82 1.57
N ASN A 290 -9.91 6.32 1.64
CA ASN A 290 -8.73 7.11 1.93
C ASN A 290 -8.38 8.01 0.74
N ILE A 291 -8.37 9.32 0.96
CA ILE A 291 -8.17 10.35 -0.07
C ILE A 291 -6.76 10.95 -0.07
N ARG A 292 -5.88 10.55 0.87
CA ARG A 292 -4.54 11.15 1.05
C ARG A 292 -3.72 11.17 -0.24
N ASN A 293 -3.75 10.07 -1.00
CA ASN A 293 -3.03 9.93 -2.27
C ASN A 293 -3.86 10.29 -3.50
N GLN A 294 -5.16 10.57 -3.33
CA GLN A 294 -6.07 10.89 -4.44
C GLN A 294 -6.11 12.39 -4.74
N LEU A 295 -5.86 13.21 -3.72
CA LEU A 295 -5.87 14.66 -3.84
C LEU A 295 -4.68 15.20 -4.63
N LYS A 296 -4.89 16.36 -5.26
CA LYS A 296 -3.85 17.10 -5.99
C LYS A 296 -3.69 18.50 -5.39
N PRO A 297 -2.53 18.84 -4.78
CA PRO A 297 -1.45 17.92 -4.39
C PRO A 297 -1.89 16.91 -3.33
N THR A 298 -1.14 15.81 -3.17
CA THR A 298 -1.41 14.78 -2.16
C THR A 298 -1.26 15.34 -0.75
N LEU A 299 -1.99 14.76 0.21
CA LEU A 299 -1.84 15.16 1.61
C LEU A 299 -0.44 14.75 2.12
N PRO A 300 0.23 15.60 2.92
CA PRO A 300 1.51 15.26 3.52
C PRO A 300 1.43 13.99 4.36
N VAL A 301 2.52 13.23 4.44
CA VAL A 301 2.61 11.99 5.23
C VAL A 301 2.26 12.24 6.71
N GLY A 302 2.60 13.42 7.24
CA GLY A 302 2.26 13.83 8.61
C GLY A 302 0.79 14.20 8.85
N TYR A 303 -0.06 14.26 7.81
CA TYR A 303 -1.46 14.69 7.97
C TYR A 303 -2.30 13.63 8.70
N TRP A 304 -2.73 13.98 9.91
CA TRP A 304 -3.32 13.02 10.85
C TRP A 304 -4.81 13.24 11.14
N GLY A 305 -5.54 14.04 10.36
CA GLY A 305 -7.00 14.23 10.58
C GLY A 305 -7.84 13.34 9.70
N ASN A 306 -9.07 13.77 9.41
CA ASN A 306 -9.88 13.04 8.45
C ASN A 306 -9.30 13.22 7.05
N GLY A 307 -8.59 12.18 6.59
CA GLY A 307 -8.09 12.02 5.24
C GLY A 307 -8.89 10.93 4.53
N CYS A 308 -10.19 10.83 4.83
CA CYS A 308 -11.13 9.95 4.17
C CYS A 308 -12.43 10.67 3.83
N VAL A 309 -13.10 10.23 2.76
CA VAL A 309 -14.42 10.74 2.36
C VAL A 309 -15.46 9.62 2.39
N ALA A 310 -16.68 9.95 2.80
CA ALA A 310 -17.80 9.01 2.80
C ALA A 310 -18.37 8.85 1.39
N MET A 311 -18.54 7.59 0.97
CA MET A 311 -19.18 7.20 -0.28
C MET A 311 -20.49 6.48 0.00
N TYR A 312 -21.47 6.68 -0.88
CA TYR A 312 -22.81 6.12 -0.74
C TYR A 312 -23.26 5.41 -2.02
N VAL A 313 -23.86 4.23 -1.88
CA VAL A 313 -24.66 3.57 -2.92
C VAL A 313 -26.09 3.46 -2.42
N GLN A 314 -27.06 3.88 -3.22
CA GLN A 314 -28.48 3.90 -2.84
C GLN A 314 -29.31 2.99 -3.75
N LEU A 315 -30.19 2.19 -3.16
CA LEU A 315 -31.16 1.34 -3.85
C LEU A 315 -32.48 1.32 -3.08
N ASN A 316 -33.57 0.91 -3.74
CA ASN A 316 -34.78 0.49 -3.02
C ASN A 316 -34.52 -0.88 -2.36
N ALA A 317 -35.11 -1.11 -1.19
CA ALA A 317 -34.94 -2.37 -0.45
C ALA A 317 -35.34 -3.58 -1.30
N GLN A 318 -36.46 -3.50 -2.03
CA GLN A 318 -36.90 -4.56 -2.94
C GLN A 318 -35.83 -4.91 -3.98
N VAL A 319 -35.29 -3.88 -4.65
CA VAL A 319 -34.27 -4.06 -5.71
C VAL A 319 -33.02 -4.73 -5.14
N LEU A 320 -32.54 -4.27 -3.98
CA LEU A 320 -31.38 -4.88 -3.32
C LEU A 320 -31.60 -6.35 -2.96
N VAL A 321 -32.81 -6.72 -2.51
CA VAL A 321 -33.15 -8.07 -2.10
C VAL A 321 -33.33 -9.01 -3.29
N GLU A 322 -33.94 -8.54 -4.38
CA GLU A 322 -34.31 -9.34 -5.55
C GLU A 322 -33.18 -9.46 -6.60
N GLN A 323 -32.36 -8.41 -6.77
CA GLN A 323 -31.35 -8.39 -7.85
C GLN A 323 -30.18 -9.36 -7.57
N PRO A 324 -29.48 -9.82 -8.62
CA PRO A 324 -28.27 -10.62 -8.46
C PRO A 324 -27.21 -9.88 -7.64
N ILE A 325 -26.50 -10.59 -6.77
CA ILE A 325 -25.50 -9.97 -5.87
C ILE A 325 -24.38 -9.28 -6.66
N TRP A 326 -24.00 -9.83 -7.81
CA TRP A 326 -22.96 -9.24 -8.66
C TRP A 326 -23.37 -7.86 -9.19
N GLU A 327 -24.67 -7.57 -9.38
CA GLU A 327 -25.14 -6.22 -9.75
C GLU A 327 -24.93 -5.24 -8.59
N THR A 328 -25.26 -5.65 -7.37
CA THR A 328 -24.97 -4.87 -6.16
C THR A 328 -23.46 -4.65 -5.99
N ALA A 329 -22.64 -5.68 -6.15
CA ALA A 329 -21.19 -5.60 -6.04
C ALA A 329 -20.59 -4.66 -7.12
N GLU A 330 -21.14 -4.68 -8.33
CA GLU A 330 -20.76 -3.77 -9.41
C GLU A 330 -21.12 -2.31 -9.10
N LEU A 331 -22.26 -2.04 -8.47
CA LEU A 331 -22.62 -0.69 -8.03
C LEU A 331 -21.63 -0.17 -6.96
N ILE A 332 -21.25 -1.03 -6.00
CA ILE A 332 -20.22 -0.70 -5.01
C ILE A 332 -18.89 -0.43 -5.72
N LYS A 333 -18.46 -1.29 -6.63
CA LYS A 333 -17.23 -1.13 -7.42
C LYS A 333 -17.21 0.17 -8.23
N LYS A 334 -18.31 0.50 -8.92
CA LYS A 334 -18.46 1.76 -9.66
C LYS A 334 -18.39 2.97 -8.73
N SER A 335 -19.02 2.91 -7.56
CA SER A 335 -18.97 4.01 -6.60
C SER A 335 -17.54 4.29 -6.14
N LYS A 336 -16.71 3.27 -5.94
CA LYS A 336 -15.30 3.43 -5.54
C LYS A 336 -14.49 4.20 -6.59
N ARG A 337 -14.74 3.97 -7.87
CA ARG A 337 -14.08 4.67 -8.99
C ARG A 337 -14.40 6.16 -9.05
N ASN A 338 -15.52 6.58 -8.45
CA ASN A 338 -15.93 7.98 -8.44
C ASN A 338 -15.18 8.82 -7.39
N ALA A 339 -14.46 8.20 -6.45
CA ALA A 339 -13.68 8.90 -5.43
C ALA A 339 -12.38 9.49 -6.03
N THR A 340 -12.56 10.57 -6.77
CA THR A 340 -11.51 11.34 -7.44
C THR A 340 -11.23 12.63 -6.68
N ASP A 341 -10.12 13.31 -7.00
CA ASP A 341 -9.84 14.66 -6.48
C ASP A 341 -11.04 15.61 -6.65
N GLU A 342 -11.65 15.63 -7.84
CA GLU A 342 -12.81 16.49 -8.10
C GLU A 342 -14.03 16.12 -7.24
N TYR A 343 -14.26 14.83 -6.97
CA TYR A 343 -15.33 14.41 -6.06
C TYR A 343 -15.11 14.97 -4.66
N VAL A 344 -13.88 14.87 -4.13
CA VAL A 344 -13.54 15.37 -2.80
C VAL A 344 -13.69 16.90 -2.74
N ARG A 345 -13.14 17.63 -3.72
CA ARG A 345 -13.26 19.09 -3.79
C ARG A 345 -14.72 19.52 -3.92
N SER A 346 -15.50 18.83 -4.74
CA SER A 346 -16.93 19.08 -4.89
C SER A 346 -17.71 18.77 -3.61
N PHE A 347 -17.32 17.75 -2.83
CA PHE A 347 -17.94 17.44 -1.54
C PHE A 347 -17.63 18.52 -0.50
N ILE A 348 -16.38 19.00 -0.46
CA ILE A 348 -15.98 20.12 0.39
C ILE A 348 -16.79 21.39 0.05
N ASP A 349 -16.94 21.71 -1.23
CA ASP A 349 -17.74 22.86 -1.67
C ASP A 349 -19.23 22.68 -1.34
N PHE A 350 -19.74 21.46 -1.45
CA PHE A 350 -21.10 21.14 -1.03
C PHE A 350 -21.27 21.35 0.49
N GLN A 351 -20.30 20.91 1.29
CA GLN A 351 -20.26 21.21 2.72
C GLN A 351 -20.14 22.72 2.97
N GLU A 352 -19.45 23.49 2.13
CA GLU A 352 -19.38 24.94 2.31
C GLU A 352 -20.72 25.62 2.08
N LEU A 353 -21.42 25.26 1.00
CA LEU A 353 -22.68 25.89 0.61
C LEU A 353 -23.87 25.47 1.50
N TYR A 354 -23.93 24.21 1.92
CA TYR A 354 -25.14 23.62 2.50
C TYR A 354 -25.00 23.21 3.99
N TYR A 355 -23.88 23.48 4.67
CA TYR A 355 -23.68 23.07 6.07
C TYR A 355 -24.79 23.52 7.02
N ALA A 356 -25.27 24.75 6.82
CA ALA A 356 -26.34 25.33 7.62
C ALA A 356 -27.67 24.56 7.47
N GLU A 357 -27.87 23.83 6.37
CA GLU A 357 -29.08 23.06 6.04
C GLU A 357 -29.14 21.68 6.70
N GLY A 358 -28.05 21.24 7.34
CA GLY A 358 -28.04 19.97 8.08
C GLY A 358 -27.78 18.76 7.21
N ILE A 359 -26.59 18.73 6.61
CA ILE A 359 -26.13 17.61 5.79
C ILE A 359 -25.97 16.36 6.65
N THR A 360 -26.71 15.30 6.32
CA THR A 360 -26.58 13.96 6.93
C THR A 360 -26.75 12.87 5.86
N ALA A 361 -26.38 11.63 6.19
CA ALA A 361 -26.63 10.47 5.33
C ALA A 361 -28.12 10.07 5.27
N GLY A 362 -29.00 10.67 6.10
CA GLY A 362 -30.43 10.34 6.16
C GLY A 362 -30.73 9.00 6.84
N LYS A 363 -31.88 8.40 6.51
CA LYS A 363 -32.34 7.09 7.03
C LYS A 363 -31.84 5.93 6.17
N GLY A 364 -31.96 4.71 6.69
CA GLY A 364 -31.69 3.47 5.95
C GLY A 364 -30.21 3.21 5.63
N VAL A 365 -29.30 3.77 6.42
CA VAL A 365 -27.85 3.71 6.17
C VAL A 365 -27.24 2.50 6.85
N SER A 366 -26.52 1.67 6.08
CA SER A 366 -25.66 0.60 6.56
C SER A 366 -24.21 1.00 6.35
N GLY A 367 -23.48 1.25 7.45
CA GLY A 367 -22.08 1.65 7.42
C GLY A 367 -21.14 0.44 7.39
N PHE A 368 -20.11 0.48 6.55
CA PHE A 368 -19.10 -0.55 6.38
C PHE A 368 -17.70 0.04 6.46
N THR A 369 -16.80 -0.63 7.19
CA THR A 369 -15.41 -0.23 7.30
C THR A 369 -14.50 -1.46 7.42
N ASP A 370 -13.30 -1.35 6.86
CA ASP A 370 -12.32 -2.43 6.85
C ASP A 370 -11.10 -2.05 7.69
N TRP A 371 -10.90 -2.74 8.81
CA TRP A 371 -9.81 -2.47 9.75
C TRP A 371 -8.65 -3.44 9.61
N ARG A 372 -8.74 -4.39 8.67
CA ARG A 372 -7.66 -5.35 8.40
C ARG A 372 -6.39 -4.67 7.89
N HIS A 373 -6.53 -3.48 7.30
CA HIS A 373 -5.46 -2.74 6.64
C HIS A 373 -5.09 -1.40 7.32
N LEU A 374 -5.58 -1.13 8.54
CA LEU A 374 -5.30 0.13 9.26
C LEU A 374 -3.91 0.18 9.91
N GLY A 375 -3.11 -0.89 9.80
CA GLY A 375 -1.75 -0.92 10.34
C GLY A 375 -1.69 -0.98 11.87
N HIS A 376 -2.76 -1.38 12.56
CA HIS A 376 -2.76 -1.37 14.02
C HIS A 376 -1.72 -2.31 14.67
N SER A 377 -1.27 -3.34 13.95
CA SER A 377 -0.20 -4.24 14.39
C SER A 377 1.16 -3.56 14.56
N THR A 378 1.37 -2.36 13.99
CA THR A 378 2.65 -1.62 14.10
C THR A 378 2.81 -0.90 15.44
N VAL A 379 1.72 -0.73 16.20
CA VAL A 379 1.71 0.03 17.46
C VAL A 379 2.32 -0.84 18.57
N ASP A 380 3.62 -0.75 18.75
CA ASP A 380 4.35 -1.57 19.73
C ASP A 380 4.99 -0.73 20.84
N PHE A 381 4.40 -0.75 22.03
CA PHE A 381 4.89 -0.03 23.21
C PHE A 381 6.10 -0.68 23.90
N GLY A 382 6.68 -1.74 23.33
CA GLY A 382 7.69 -2.59 23.95
C GLY A 382 7.18 -3.99 24.35
N TRP A 383 5.90 -4.29 24.08
CA TRP A 383 5.26 -5.59 24.33
C TRP A 383 4.94 -6.35 23.03
N GLY A 384 5.45 -5.89 21.90
CA GLY A 384 4.97 -6.26 20.57
C GLY A 384 3.71 -5.50 20.19
N GLY A 385 3.28 -5.68 18.93
CA GLY A 385 2.03 -5.14 18.43
C GLY A 385 0.81 -5.70 19.17
N PRO A 386 -0.34 -5.01 19.16
CA PRO A 386 -1.54 -5.48 19.83
C PRO A 386 -1.99 -6.82 19.24
N VAL A 387 -2.34 -7.76 20.11
CA VAL A 387 -2.84 -9.06 19.68
C VAL A 387 -4.27 -9.01 19.16
N THR A 388 -5.04 -8.03 19.62
CA THR A 388 -6.43 -7.83 19.23
C THR A 388 -6.72 -6.34 19.16
N VAL A 389 -7.47 -5.92 18.12
CA VAL A 389 -8.01 -4.56 17.99
C VAL A 389 -9.49 -4.67 17.69
N LEU A 390 -10.31 -4.09 18.57
CA LEU A 390 -11.76 -4.27 18.52
C LEU A 390 -12.48 -2.92 18.56
N PRO A 391 -13.31 -2.58 17.56
CA PRO A 391 -14.17 -1.40 17.60
C PRO A 391 -15.40 -1.64 18.49
N LEU A 392 -15.73 -0.65 19.31
CA LEU A 392 -16.94 -0.59 20.14
C LEU A 392 -17.86 0.57 19.71
N SER A 393 -17.55 1.24 18.60
CA SER A 393 -18.34 2.35 18.08
C SER A 393 -19.70 1.86 17.59
N ARG A 394 -20.78 2.47 18.10
CA ARG A 394 -22.15 2.20 17.61
C ARG A 394 -22.51 3.09 16.44
N ASN A 395 -21.90 4.26 16.34
CA ASN A 395 -22.26 5.25 15.32
C ASN A 395 -21.07 5.48 14.39
N LEU A 396 -21.29 5.39 13.07
CA LEU A 396 -20.26 5.68 12.08
C LEU A 396 -20.90 5.97 10.71
N LEU A 397 -20.48 7.05 10.04
CA LEU A 397 -20.87 7.42 8.66
C LEU A 397 -22.40 7.51 8.44
N GLY A 398 -23.16 7.89 9.47
CA GLY A 398 -24.62 7.99 9.47
C GLY A 398 -25.35 6.69 9.81
N SER A 399 -24.63 5.61 10.08
CA SER A 399 -25.15 4.32 10.53
C SER A 399 -25.08 4.19 12.05
N VAL A 400 -26.12 3.67 12.69
CA VAL A 400 -26.21 3.39 14.14
C VAL A 400 -25.76 1.98 14.54
N GLU A 401 -25.32 1.21 13.56
CA GLU A 401 -24.92 -0.18 13.71
C GLU A 401 -23.91 -0.58 12.61
N PRO A 402 -22.70 0.02 12.56
CA PRO A 402 -21.74 -0.25 11.51
C PRO A 402 -21.23 -1.70 11.51
N CYS A 403 -20.81 -2.15 10.34
CA CYS A 403 -20.18 -3.44 10.10
C CYS A 403 -18.66 -3.26 9.94
N PHE A 404 -17.88 -4.07 10.66
CA PHE A 404 -16.41 -4.00 10.66
C PHE A 404 -15.80 -5.29 10.15
N PHE A 405 -14.84 -5.18 9.23
CA PHE A 405 -14.01 -6.30 8.80
C PHE A 405 -12.75 -6.27 9.67
N LEU A 406 -12.48 -7.34 10.40
CA LEU A 406 -11.46 -7.43 11.45
C LEU A 406 -10.55 -8.64 11.22
N PRO A 407 -9.23 -8.51 11.44
CA PRO A 407 -8.35 -9.67 11.47
C PRO A 407 -8.66 -10.55 12.70
N TYR A 408 -8.18 -11.79 12.68
CA TYR A 408 -8.14 -12.63 13.88
C TYR A 408 -7.12 -12.10 14.89
N SER A 409 -7.33 -12.45 16.17
CA SER A 409 -6.30 -12.22 17.17
C SER A 409 -5.02 -12.98 16.81
N SER A 410 -3.88 -12.30 16.90
CA SER A 410 -2.58 -12.92 16.63
C SER A 410 -2.13 -13.87 17.76
N ALA A 411 -2.76 -13.78 18.94
CA ALA A 411 -2.48 -14.64 20.09
C ALA A 411 -3.11 -16.04 19.97
N ILE A 412 -4.15 -16.21 19.16
CA ILE A 412 -4.85 -17.50 19.02
C ILE A 412 -4.08 -18.36 17.99
N ASN A 413 -3.23 -19.26 18.49
CA ASN A 413 -2.52 -20.25 17.69
C ASN A 413 -3.27 -21.60 17.72
N GLU A 414 -4.20 -21.83 16.79
CA GLU A 414 -4.66 -23.17 16.41
C GLU A 414 -5.56 -23.12 15.16
N GLY A 415 -5.14 -23.77 14.06
CA GLY A 415 -5.97 -24.29 12.96
C GLY A 415 -6.84 -23.37 12.08
N ASN A 416 -7.09 -22.11 12.46
CA ASN A 416 -8.16 -21.27 11.89
C ASN A 416 -7.67 -19.94 11.27
N LYS A 417 -6.41 -19.87 10.82
CA LYS A 417 -5.82 -18.64 10.24
C LYS A 417 -6.22 -18.34 8.80
N ASP A 418 -6.99 -19.22 8.15
CA ASP A 418 -7.44 -19.05 6.77
C ASP A 418 -8.73 -18.22 6.74
N GLY A 419 -8.63 -16.92 7.00
CA GLY A 419 -9.76 -16.00 6.93
C GLY A 419 -9.68 -14.76 7.81
N PHE A 420 -10.85 -14.15 8.07
CA PHE A 420 -11.02 -12.98 8.92
C PHE A 420 -12.42 -12.95 9.54
N LYS A 421 -12.70 -11.97 10.41
CA LYS A 421 -14.01 -11.81 11.06
C LYS A 421 -14.76 -10.60 10.54
N VAL A 422 -16.07 -10.70 10.56
CA VAL A 422 -16.99 -9.60 10.30
C VAL A 422 -17.81 -9.35 11.56
N LEU A 423 -17.58 -8.22 12.22
CA LEU A 423 -18.39 -7.78 13.35
C LEU A 423 -19.64 -7.09 12.82
N VAL A 424 -20.80 -7.61 13.20
CA VAL A 424 -22.12 -7.08 12.81
C VAL A 424 -22.90 -6.73 14.06
N ALA A 425 -23.49 -5.53 14.09
CA ALA A 425 -24.44 -5.11 15.10
C ALA A 425 -25.85 -5.06 14.49
N LEU A 426 -26.83 -5.71 15.11
CA LEU A 426 -28.24 -5.69 14.71
C LEU A 426 -29.16 -5.81 15.93
N PRO A 427 -30.44 -5.43 15.84
CA PRO A 427 -31.43 -5.79 16.85
C PRO A 427 -31.50 -7.30 17.02
N GLU A 428 -31.68 -7.78 18.25
CA GLU A 428 -31.73 -9.22 18.56
C GLU A 428 -32.69 -10.01 17.66
N THR A 429 -33.85 -9.42 17.33
CA THR A 429 -34.87 -10.01 16.45
C THR A 429 -34.39 -10.17 15.01
N ALA A 430 -33.54 -9.28 14.51
CA ALA A 430 -32.99 -9.34 13.16
C ALA A 430 -31.73 -10.21 13.10
N MET A 431 -30.96 -10.31 14.18
CA MET A 431 -29.73 -11.10 14.19
C MET A 431 -30.01 -12.60 13.94
N ALA A 432 -31.12 -13.13 14.45
CA ALA A 432 -31.51 -14.52 14.18
C ALA A 432 -31.71 -14.80 12.68
N ASP A 433 -32.45 -13.94 11.98
CA ASP A 433 -32.66 -14.03 10.53
C ASP A 433 -31.35 -13.77 9.76
N PHE A 434 -30.49 -12.89 10.26
CA PHE A 434 -29.19 -12.58 9.67
C PHE A 434 -28.20 -13.76 9.75
N ARG A 435 -28.16 -14.49 10.87
CA ARG A 435 -27.34 -15.72 11.01
C ARG A 435 -27.68 -16.73 9.92
N VAL A 436 -28.97 -16.96 9.69
CA VAL A 436 -29.45 -17.87 8.63
C VAL A 436 -29.02 -17.40 7.25
N GLU A 437 -29.01 -16.09 6.97
CA GLU A 437 -28.46 -15.59 5.71
C GLU A 437 -26.94 -15.81 5.62
N MET A 438 -26.18 -15.52 6.68
CA MET A 438 -24.72 -15.75 6.70
C MET A 438 -24.36 -17.24 6.54
N GLU A 439 -25.12 -18.17 7.12
CA GLU A 439 -24.96 -19.61 6.92
C GLU A 439 -25.07 -20.03 5.45
N LYS A 440 -25.86 -19.32 4.63
CA LYS A 440 -25.96 -19.62 3.18
C LYS A 440 -24.67 -19.30 2.44
N LEU A 441 -23.93 -18.28 2.88
CA LEU A 441 -22.61 -17.97 2.33
C LEU A 441 -21.65 -19.14 2.58
N PHE A 442 -21.69 -19.71 3.78
CA PHE A 442 -20.87 -20.85 4.20
C PHE A 442 -21.35 -22.18 3.60
N SER A 443 -22.65 -22.34 3.35
CA SER A 443 -23.26 -23.55 2.77
C SER A 443 -23.01 -23.71 1.26
N ILE A 444 -22.34 -22.77 0.60
CA ILE A 444 -21.74 -22.99 -0.73
C ILE A 444 -20.66 -24.10 -0.64
N GLU A 445 -20.25 -24.50 0.56
CA GLU A 445 -19.35 -25.62 0.84
C GLU A 445 -19.80 -26.98 0.26
N SER A 446 -21.11 -27.25 0.10
CA SER A 446 -21.64 -28.60 -0.19
C SER A 446 -22.21 -28.84 -1.59
N ASN A 447 -22.51 -27.80 -2.38
CA ASN A 447 -23.15 -27.96 -3.69
C ASN A 447 -22.19 -28.27 -4.86
N GLY A 448 -20.90 -28.47 -4.57
CA GLY A 448 -19.88 -28.87 -5.56
C GLY A 448 -19.80 -30.38 -5.81
N LEU A 449 -20.43 -31.22 -4.97
CA LEU A 449 -20.36 -32.69 -5.10
C LEU A 449 -21.70 -33.38 -5.45
N GLU A 450 -22.82 -32.67 -5.44
CA GLU A 450 -24.14 -33.19 -5.84
C GLU A 450 -24.74 -32.38 -7.01
N ARG A 451 -24.09 -32.41 -8.17
CA ARG A 451 -24.73 -32.05 -9.45
C ARG A 451 -24.75 -33.24 -10.42
N LYS A 452 -25.31 -34.35 -9.94
CA LYS A 452 -26.14 -35.26 -10.74
C LYS A 452 -27.39 -35.56 -9.90
N ASN A 453 -28.55 -35.11 -10.37
CA ASN A 453 -29.90 -35.34 -9.83
C ASN A 453 -30.38 -34.42 -8.69
N SER A 454 -30.67 -33.16 -9.01
CA SER A 454 -32.00 -32.59 -8.69
C SER A 454 -32.19 -31.28 -9.46
N LYS A 455 -33.17 -31.28 -10.37
CA LYS A 455 -33.73 -30.06 -10.96
C LYS A 455 -34.86 -29.63 -10.03
N GLU A 456 -34.60 -28.86 -8.98
CA GLU A 456 -35.67 -28.11 -8.33
C GLU A 456 -35.12 -26.92 -7.53
N ASN A 457 -35.89 -25.83 -7.61
CA ASN A 457 -35.66 -24.46 -7.12
C ASN A 457 -34.72 -23.58 -7.96
N TRP A 458 -35.19 -22.36 -8.19
CA TRP A 458 -34.77 -21.38 -9.22
C TRP A 458 -35.34 -21.65 -10.62
N ARG A 459 -36.64 -21.40 -10.80
CA ARG A 459 -37.21 -21.11 -12.13
C ARG A 459 -37.23 -19.59 -12.37
N PRO A 460 -36.86 -19.11 -13.56
CA PRO A 460 -37.10 -17.74 -13.97
C PRO A 460 -38.58 -17.55 -14.34
N VAL A 461 -39.20 -16.47 -13.88
CA VAL A 461 -40.53 -16.07 -14.38
C VAL A 461 -40.29 -15.36 -15.71
N THR A 462 -40.56 -16.04 -16.82
CA THR A 462 -40.58 -15.45 -18.16
C THR A 462 -41.92 -14.77 -18.44
N LEU A 463 -41.85 -13.63 -19.13
CA LEU A 463 -42.97 -12.90 -19.73
C LEU A 463 -43.83 -13.82 -20.62
N SER A 464 -45.05 -14.14 -20.18
CA SER A 464 -46.24 -14.17 -21.04
C SER A 464 -47.49 -14.52 -20.23
N SER A 465 -48.27 -13.51 -19.83
CA SER A 465 -49.71 -13.66 -19.68
C SER A 465 -50.43 -12.31 -19.69
N PHE A 466 -50.96 -12.02 -20.88
CA PHE A 466 -52.25 -11.38 -21.14
C PHE A 466 -52.43 -9.88 -20.86
N LEU A 467 -52.20 -9.13 -21.96
CA LEU A 467 -53.09 -8.11 -22.51
C LEU A 467 -54.57 -8.30 -22.13
N SER A 468 -55.12 -7.33 -21.40
CA SER A 468 -56.53 -6.85 -21.33
C SER A 468 -56.51 -5.72 -20.28
N ALA A 469 -56.60 -4.43 -20.57
CA ALA A 469 -57.69 -3.78 -21.29
C ALA A 469 -57.27 -2.41 -21.85
N ILE A 470 -57.99 -2.05 -22.91
CA ILE A 470 -57.89 -0.88 -23.78
C ILE A 470 -58.71 0.29 -23.20
N SER A 471 -58.35 1.53 -23.63
CA SER A 471 -59.13 2.78 -23.59
C SER A 471 -59.03 3.55 -22.26
N LEU A 472 -58.72 4.86 -22.16
CA LEU A 472 -59.01 6.02 -23.00
C LEU A 472 -57.95 7.13 -22.83
N LEU A 473 -57.44 7.68 -23.93
CA LEU A 473 -57.16 9.12 -24.08
C LEU A 473 -58.51 9.87 -24.31
N PRO A 474 -58.61 11.21 -24.36
CA PRO A 474 -57.63 12.29 -24.18
C PRO A 474 -58.18 13.39 -23.21
N SER A 475 -57.51 14.50 -22.87
CA SER A 475 -57.37 15.67 -23.76
C SER A 475 -57.03 16.93 -22.95
N ARG A 476 -56.08 17.72 -23.51
CA ARG A 476 -56.03 19.21 -23.55
C ARG A 476 -55.85 19.93 -22.19
N PHE A 477 -55.13 21.04 -22.06
CA PHE A 477 -55.11 22.26 -22.88
C PHE A 477 -54.02 23.24 -22.36
N LEU A 478 -53.60 24.14 -23.26
CA LEU A 478 -53.18 25.54 -23.06
C LEU A 478 -51.85 25.80 -22.33
N SER A 479 -50.81 26.31 -23.00
CA SER A 479 -50.60 27.72 -23.41
C SER A 479 -50.53 28.65 -22.20
N SER A 480 -49.65 29.63 -22.03
CA SER A 480 -48.97 30.55 -22.95
C SER A 480 -48.17 31.49 -22.03
N SER A 481 -46.86 31.67 -22.25
CA SER A 481 -46.21 32.90 -22.74
C SER A 481 -46.29 34.19 -21.90
N SER A 482 -45.20 34.95 -22.02
CA SER A 482 -44.98 36.39 -21.72
C SER A 482 -44.64 36.70 -20.26
N SER A 483 -43.71 37.59 -19.91
CA SER A 483 -43.12 38.77 -20.57
C SER A 483 -41.87 39.16 -19.73
N SER A 484 -40.66 39.33 -20.29
CA SER A 484 -40.08 40.47 -21.03
C SER A 484 -39.57 41.65 -20.18
N SER A 485 -38.47 42.24 -20.68
CA SER A 485 -37.82 43.53 -20.35
C SER A 485 -36.68 43.43 -19.32
N SER A 486 -35.52 44.06 -19.47
CA SER A 486 -34.98 44.94 -20.53
C SER A 486 -33.46 45.08 -20.32
N THR A 487 -32.71 45.26 -21.41
CA THR A 487 -31.33 45.77 -21.41
C THR A 487 -31.36 47.31 -21.40
N PRO A 488 -30.24 47.98 -21.07
CA PRO A 488 -29.39 48.49 -22.17
C PRO A 488 -27.86 48.51 -21.88
N LYS A 489 -27.08 48.39 -22.97
CA LYS A 489 -25.68 48.90 -23.17
C LYS A 489 -25.78 50.37 -23.66
N PRO A 490 -24.76 51.28 -23.60
CA PRO A 490 -23.49 51.18 -24.39
C PRO A 490 -22.23 51.90 -23.80
N SER A 491 -21.01 51.34 -23.95
CA SER A 491 -19.91 51.75 -24.87
C SER A 491 -18.81 52.67 -24.23
N PRO A 492 -17.66 53.00 -24.88
CA PRO A 492 -16.28 52.68 -24.41
C PRO A 492 -15.33 53.92 -24.36
N LEU A 493 -14.02 53.75 -24.08
CA LEU A 493 -12.84 54.61 -24.46
C LEU A 493 -11.61 54.19 -23.60
N ILE A 494 -10.47 53.68 -24.14
CA ILE A 494 -9.26 54.28 -24.76
C ILE A 494 -8.25 54.98 -23.80
N SER A 495 -6.95 54.69 -24.07
CA SER A 495 -5.66 55.32 -23.65
C SER A 495 -5.06 54.81 -22.32
N SER A 496 -3.91 54.11 -22.26
CA SER A 496 -2.51 54.35 -22.69
C SER A 496 -1.72 55.32 -21.79
N ILE A 497 -0.57 54.86 -21.25
CA ILE A 497 0.78 55.49 -21.29
C ILE A 497 1.67 55.16 -20.05
N SER A 498 2.92 54.79 -20.36
CA SER A 498 4.20 54.89 -19.60
C SER A 498 4.43 53.99 -18.37
N SER A 499 5.58 53.34 -18.14
CA SER A 499 7.02 53.55 -18.42
C SER A 499 7.72 54.67 -17.62
N THR A 500 8.41 54.28 -16.55
CA THR A 500 9.52 54.99 -15.86
C THR A 500 10.23 53.91 -15.03
N THR A 501 11.41 53.36 -15.35
CA THR A 501 12.77 53.93 -15.31
C THR A 501 13.01 55.07 -14.32
N GLY A 502 13.96 54.82 -13.42
CA GLY A 502 14.47 55.78 -12.42
C GLY A 502 15.61 55.17 -11.59
N GLN A 503 16.75 54.90 -12.23
CA GLN A 503 18.06 54.95 -11.54
C GLN A 503 18.34 56.40 -11.12
N ILE A 504 19.18 56.62 -10.08
CA ILE A 504 20.49 57.34 -10.17
C ILE A 504 20.96 57.94 -8.82
N TYR A 505 22.16 57.48 -8.41
CA TYR A 505 23.31 58.16 -7.75
C TYR A 505 23.19 58.63 -6.30
N GLY A 506 24.22 58.57 -5.43
CA GLY A 506 25.66 58.31 -5.51
C GLY A 506 26.24 58.76 -4.14
N ARG A 507 27.50 58.60 -3.71
CA ARG A 507 28.78 58.19 -4.28
C ARG A 507 29.81 58.27 -3.12
N LYS A 508 31.00 57.65 -3.34
CA LYS A 508 32.34 57.85 -2.69
C LYS A 508 32.77 56.75 -1.69
N PHE A 509 33.98 56.17 -1.71
CA PHE A 509 35.26 56.33 -2.45
C PHE A 509 36.02 54.96 -2.33
N SER A 510 36.53 54.35 -3.42
CA SER A 510 37.96 54.13 -3.81
C SER A 510 38.90 53.58 -2.71
N ILE A 511 39.70 52.50 -2.82
CA ILE A 511 40.81 52.15 -3.76
C ILE A 511 41.22 50.67 -3.48
N GLY A 512 41.67 49.92 -4.50
CA GLY A 512 42.70 48.87 -4.34
C GLY A 512 42.34 47.41 -4.73
N SER A 513 42.80 46.98 -5.91
CA SER A 513 42.92 45.56 -6.34
C SER A 513 44.29 44.98 -5.93
N PRO A 514 44.63 43.70 -6.17
CA PRO A 514 43.92 42.43 -5.94
C PRO A 514 44.79 41.43 -5.13
N VAL A 515 44.21 40.52 -4.35
CA VAL A 515 44.95 39.35 -3.80
C VAL A 515 44.16 38.06 -4.01
N LYS A 516 44.84 37.11 -4.66
CA LYS A 516 44.46 35.70 -4.88
C LYS A 516 44.04 35.02 -3.57
N LYS A 517 42.92 34.29 -3.58
CA LYS A 517 42.68 33.20 -2.63
C LYS A 517 42.60 31.88 -3.40
N GLY A 518 43.66 31.10 -3.32
CA GLY A 518 43.65 29.69 -3.68
C GLY A 518 42.79 28.92 -2.67
N ARG A 519 41.95 28.02 -3.19
CA ARG A 519 41.39 26.91 -2.41
C ARG A 519 42.44 25.79 -2.43
N SER A 520 43.01 25.46 -1.28
CA SER A 520 43.81 24.24 -1.13
C SER A 520 42.87 23.03 -1.18
N GLN A 521 43.07 22.15 -2.17
CA GLN A 521 42.54 20.79 -2.12
C GLN A 521 43.40 20.02 -1.10
N PHE A 522 42.82 19.66 0.04
CA PHE A 522 43.42 18.69 0.94
C PHE A 522 43.14 17.29 0.36
N HIS A 523 44.20 16.57 0.02
CA HIS A 523 44.15 15.16 -0.38
C HIS A 523 44.02 14.32 0.88
N PHE A 524 42.96 13.53 1.00
CA PHE A 524 42.78 12.52 2.05
C PHE A 524 42.71 11.14 1.41
N SER A 525 43.50 10.20 1.91
CA SER A 525 43.53 8.79 1.50
C SER A 525 42.46 7.99 2.23
N VAL A 526 41.73 7.14 1.51
CA VAL A 526 40.86 6.09 2.07
C VAL A 526 41.76 4.92 2.48
N SER A 527 41.61 4.39 3.69
CA SER A 527 42.31 3.19 4.17
C SER A 527 41.28 2.11 4.42
N ASN A 528 41.39 1.02 3.66
CA ASN A 528 40.62 -0.19 3.90
C ASN A 528 41.08 -0.83 5.22
N VAL A 529 40.14 -1.12 6.11
CA VAL A 529 40.39 -1.98 7.28
C VAL A 529 40.55 -3.41 6.76
N ALA A 530 41.78 -3.76 6.37
CA ALA A 530 42.14 -5.12 6.05
C ALA A 530 42.11 -5.96 7.33
N THR A 531 41.25 -6.96 7.37
CA THR A 531 41.49 -8.14 8.19
C THR A 531 42.63 -8.92 7.52
N ASP A 532 43.73 -9.12 8.25
CA ASP A 532 44.94 -9.79 7.74
C ASP A 532 44.61 -11.14 7.08
N ILE A 533 44.79 -11.21 5.76
CA ILE A 533 44.61 -12.43 4.98
C ILE A 533 45.85 -13.32 5.19
N SER A 534 45.70 -14.31 6.07
CA SER A 534 46.62 -15.45 6.17
C SER A 534 46.57 -16.32 4.90
N PRO A 535 47.65 -17.04 4.52
CA PRO A 535 47.71 -17.77 3.26
C PRO A 535 46.64 -18.88 3.16
N PRO A 536 46.17 -19.20 1.93
CA PRO A 536 44.95 -19.99 1.71
C PRO A 536 45.22 -21.46 2.01
N THR A 537 44.88 -21.91 3.21
CA THR A 537 45.08 -23.30 3.60
C THR A 537 43.85 -23.85 4.34
N GLN A 538 43.31 -24.95 3.82
CA GLN A 538 42.16 -25.74 4.31
C GLN A 538 40.78 -25.05 4.37
N ALA A 539 40.64 -23.81 4.84
CA ALA A 539 39.33 -23.16 5.03
C ALA A 539 38.57 -22.92 3.71
N GLN A 540 39.25 -22.52 2.64
CA GLN A 540 38.65 -22.36 1.30
C GLN A 540 38.26 -23.71 0.66
N LYS A 541 38.93 -24.80 1.02
CA LYS A 541 38.61 -26.16 0.53
C LYS A 541 37.33 -26.68 1.19
N LEU A 542 37.19 -26.47 2.50
CA LEU A 542 35.98 -26.77 3.27
C LEU A 542 34.80 -25.88 2.85
N ALA A 543 35.03 -24.60 2.55
CA ALA A 543 34.00 -23.69 2.04
C ALA A 543 33.48 -24.06 0.64
N LYS A 544 34.35 -24.61 -0.23
CA LYS A 544 33.96 -25.09 -1.57
C LYS A 544 33.12 -26.38 -1.53
N GLU A 545 33.30 -27.21 -0.51
CA GLU A 545 32.53 -28.44 -0.28
C GLU A 545 31.20 -28.20 0.46
N SER A 546 31.07 -27.06 1.15
CA SER A 546 29.88 -26.67 1.94
C SER A 546 28.76 -26.00 1.12
N GLN A 547 28.95 -25.74 -0.17
CA GLN A 547 27.89 -25.13 -0.99
C GLN A 547 26.79 -26.16 -1.28
N ARG A 548 25.57 -25.88 -0.81
CA ARG A 548 24.40 -26.70 -1.15
C ARG A 548 24.29 -26.79 -2.67
N PRO A 549 24.12 -28.00 -3.24
CA PRO A 549 24.01 -28.15 -4.68
C PRO A 549 22.81 -27.33 -5.19
N VAL A 550 23.03 -26.56 -6.26
CA VAL A 550 22.00 -25.75 -6.92
C VAL A 550 21.28 -26.60 -7.97
N TYR A 551 19.97 -26.42 -8.09
CA TYR A 551 19.16 -27.12 -9.07
C TYR A 551 19.50 -26.61 -10.50
N PRO A 552 19.80 -27.47 -11.49
CA PRO A 552 20.11 -27.06 -12.86
C PRO A 552 19.02 -26.22 -13.53
N PHE A 553 19.37 -25.08 -14.15
CA PHE A 553 18.42 -24.25 -14.88
C PHE A 553 17.75 -25.01 -16.05
N ALA A 554 18.51 -25.86 -16.75
CA ALA A 554 18.01 -26.70 -17.83
C ALA A 554 16.99 -27.77 -17.37
N ALA A 555 17.00 -28.14 -16.08
CA ALA A 555 16.07 -29.11 -15.52
C ALA A 555 14.73 -28.50 -15.05
N ILE A 556 14.55 -27.18 -15.22
CA ILE A 556 13.31 -26.49 -14.83
C ILE A 556 12.24 -26.74 -15.89
N VAL A 557 11.23 -27.52 -15.50
CA VAL A 557 10.13 -27.92 -16.36
C VAL A 557 9.05 -26.83 -16.37
N GLY A 558 8.63 -26.41 -17.57
CA GLY A 558 7.67 -25.33 -17.78
C GLY A 558 8.22 -23.95 -17.43
N GLN A 559 7.34 -22.97 -17.19
CA GLN A 559 7.69 -21.58 -16.84
C GLN A 559 8.57 -20.89 -17.90
N ASP A 560 8.28 -21.18 -19.17
CA ASP A 560 9.10 -20.74 -20.30
C ASP A 560 9.16 -19.22 -20.43
N GLU A 561 8.09 -18.54 -20.04
CA GLU A 561 8.03 -17.08 -19.97
C GLU A 561 9.08 -16.50 -19.00
N MET A 562 9.16 -17.04 -17.77
CA MET A 562 10.14 -16.61 -16.78
C MET A 562 11.56 -16.94 -17.22
N LYS A 563 11.80 -18.15 -17.75
CA LYS A 563 13.12 -18.54 -18.27
C LYS A 563 13.57 -17.63 -19.40
N LEU A 564 12.66 -17.31 -20.32
CA LEU A 564 12.93 -16.39 -21.43
C LEU A 564 13.32 -15.00 -20.91
N CYS A 565 12.52 -14.39 -20.04
CA CYS A 565 12.79 -13.05 -19.52
C CYS A 565 14.16 -12.97 -18.82
N LEU A 566 14.50 -13.98 -18.01
CA LEU A 566 15.78 -14.07 -17.33
C LEU A 566 16.96 -14.19 -18.30
N LEU A 567 16.85 -15.06 -19.32
CA LEU A 567 17.90 -15.24 -20.33
C LEU A 567 18.13 -13.97 -21.16
N LEU A 568 17.06 -13.30 -21.58
CA LEU A 568 17.17 -12.07 -22.37
C LEU A 568 17.84 -10.94 -21.57
N ASN A 569 17.49 -10.82 -20.28
CA ASN A 569 18.07 -9.80 -19.41
C ASN A 569 19.55 -10.07 -19.08
N VAL A 570 19.98 -11.33 -19.03
CA VAL A 570 21.41 -11.70 -18.95
C VAL A 570 22.17 -11.35 -20.24
N ILE A 571 21.52 -11.47 -21.40
CA ILE A 571 22.12 -11.15 -22.70
C ILE A 571 22.28 -9.64 -22.90
N ASP A 572 21.21 -8.87 -22.65
CA ASP A 572 21.23 -7.41 -22.63
C ASP A 572 20.77 -6.87 -21.26
N PRO A 573 21.70 -6.63 -20.31
CA PRO A 573 21.37 -6.03 -19.01
C PRO A 573 20.73 -4.65 -19.12
N LYS A 574 20.87 -3.95 -20.26
CA LYS A 574 20.25 -2.64 -20.49
C LYS A 574 18.76 -2.72 -20.82
N ILE A 575 18.19 -3.93 -20.87
CA ILE A 575 16.74 -4.12 -20.80
C ILE A 575 16.19 -3.57 -19.48
N GLY A 576 16.99 -3.54 -18.41
CA GLY A 576 16.61 -3.10 -17.07
C GLY A 576 16.58 -4.30 -16.13
N GLY A 577 15.47 -4.50 -15.42
CA GLY A 577 15.26 -5.68 -14.57
C GLY A 577 14.18 -6.64 -15.07
N VAL A 578 14.03 -7.76 -14.38
CA VAL A 578 12.94 -8.73 -14.57
C VAL A 578 12.08 -8.82 -13.31
N MET A 579 10.77 -8.63 -13.48
CA MET A 579 9.78 -8.79 -12.42
C MET A 579 9.02 -10.09 -12.63
N ILE A 580 9.02 -10.96 -11.61
CA ILE A 580 8.45 -12.30 -11.65
C ILE A 580 7.28 -12.35 -10.67
N MET A 581 6.06 -12.33 -11.19
CA MET A 581 4.84 -12.38 -10.37
C MET A 581 4.19 -13.75 -10.48
N GLY A 582 3.87 -14.38 -9.35
CA GLY A 582 3.23 -15.69 -9.37
C GLY A 582 2.92 -16.28 -8.01
N ASP A 583 2.15 -17.37 -8.00
CA ASP A 583 1.68 -18.03 -6.78
C ASP A 583 2.84 -18.54 -5.92
N ARG A 584 2.60 -18.73 -4.62
CA ARG A 584 3.56 -19.38 -3.70
C ARG A 584 3.88 -20.80 -4.17
N GLY A 585 5.12 -21.25 -3.94
CA GLY A 585 5.52 -22.62 -4.26
C GLY A 585 5.77 -22.92 -5.75
N THR A 586 5.74 -21.92 -6.63
CA THR A 586 5.99 -22.08 -8.08
C THR A 586 7.48 -22.19 -8.45
N GLY A 587 8.43 -22.07 -7.51
CA GLY A 587 9.86 -22.24 -7.80
C GLY A 587 10.57 -21.00 -8.37
N LYS A 588 10.01 -19.80 -8.18
CA LYS A 588 10.60 -18.51 -8.59
C LYS A 588 12.05 -18.35 -8.09
N SER A 589 12.26 -18.44 -6.78
CA SER A 589 13.59 -18.28 -6.16
C SER A 589 14.59 -19.38 -6.58
N THR A 590 14.11 -20.62 -6.77
CA THR A 590 14.94 -21.73 -7.28
C THR A 590 15.44 -21.43 -8.69
N THR A 591 14.59 -20.87 -9.54
CA THR A 591 14.95 -20.55 -10.93
C THR A 591 15.97 -19.43 -11.01
N VAL A 592 15.77 -18.35 -10.24
CA VAL A 592 16.73 -17.24 -10.18
C VAL A 592 18.10 -17.73 -9.68
N ARG A 593 18.15 -18.54 -8.62
CA ARG A 593 19.41 -19.11 -8.12
C ARG A 593 20.11 -20.01 -9.13
N SER A 594 19.35 -20.78 -9.92
CA SER A 594 19.92 -21.65 -10.95
C SER A 594 20.54 -20.88 -12.13
N LEU A 595 20.16 -19.61 -12.33
CA LEU A 595 20.69 -18.76 -13.40
C LEU A 595 22.18 -18.47 -13.21
N VAL A 596 22.65 -18.35 -11.97
CA VAL A 596 24.05 -18.01 -11.65
C VAL A 596 25.03 -19.04 -12.21
N ASP A 597 24.66 -20.32 -12.23
CA ASP A 597 25.49 -21.40 -12.76
C ASP A 597 25.69 -21.31 -14.30
N LEU A 598 24.82 -20.57 -15.00
CA LEU A 598 24.90 -20.36 -16.46
C LEU A 598 25.74 -19.14 -16.85
N LEU A 599 26.07 -18.27 -15.92
CA LEU A 599 26.74 -17.01 -16.21
C LEU A 599 28.25 -17.23 -16.43
N PRO A 600 28.88 -16.52 -17.39
CA PRO A 600 30.32 -16.59 -17.59
C PRO A 600 31.07 -15.92 -16.44
N GLU A 601 32.32 -16.31 -16.24
CA GLU A 601 33.23 -15.64 -15.30
C GLU A 601 33.60 -14.24 -15.80
N ILE A 602 33.81 -13.30 -14.88
CA ILE A 602 34.18 -11.91 -15.14
C ILE A 602 35.57 -11.62 -14.60
N LYS A 603 36.32 -10.74 -15.28
CA LYS A 603 37.60 -10.21 -14.78
C LYS A 603 37.32 -9.08 -13.78
N VAL A 604 37.98 -9.11 -12.63
CA VAL A 604 37.89 -8.09 -11.58
C VAL A 604 39.26 -7.75 -11.01
N VAL A 605 39.41 -6.55 -10.46
CA VAL A 605 40.62 -6.15 -9.74
C VAL A 605 40.68 -6.85 -8.38
N ALA A 606 41.81 -7.50 -8.07
CA ALA A 606 41.98 -8.26 -6.84
C ALA A 606 41.97 -7.35 -5.61
N GLY A 607 41.14 -7.69 -4.61
CA GLY A 607 41.02 -6.94 -3.36
C GLY A 607 40.10 -5.72 -3.43
N ASP A 608 39.52 -5.41 -4.59
CA ASP A 608 38.53 -4.34 -4.73
C ASP A 608 37.14 -4.80 -4.24
N PRO A 609 36.53 -4.11 -3.25
CA PRO A 609 35.19 -4.46 -2.77
C PRO A 609 34.08 -4.25 -3.79
N PHE A 610 34.33 -3.52 -4.88
CA PHE A 610 33.32 -3.16 -5.89
C PHE A 610 33.35 -4.03 -7.15
N ASN A 611 34.20 -5.06 -7.25
CA ASN A 611 34.34 -5.89 -8.46
C ASN A 611 34.63 -5.07 -9.74
N SER A 612 35.43 -4.00 -9.64
CA SER A 612 35.74 -3.09 -10.74
C SER A 612 36.25 -3.81 -11.98
N ASP A 613 35.79 -3.37 -13.15
CA ASP A 613 36.28 -3.86 -14.43
C ASP A 613 37.68 -3.28 -14.70
N PRO A 614 38.71 -4.09 -14.95
CA PRO A 614 40.04 -3.57 -15.29
C PRO A 614 40.11 -2.87 -16.66
N GLU A 615 39.13 -3.08 -17.55
CA GLU A 615 39.15 -2.58 -18.93
C GLU A 615 38.15 -1.42 -19.17
N ASP A 616 37.18 -1.19 -18.27
CA ASP A 616 36.17 -0.13 -18.40
C ASP A 616 36.29 0.96 -17.30
N PRO A 617 36.79 2.17 -17.63
CA PRO A 617 36.94 3.28 -16.70
C PRO A 617 35.64 3.76 -16.03
N GLU A 618 34.48 3.56 -16.66
CA GLU A 618 33.19 3.94 -16.06
C GLU A 618 32.69 2.94 -15.01
N SER A 619 33.30 1.75 -14.98
CA SER A 619 32.96 0.65 -14.06
C SER A 619 33.98 0.50 -12.93
N MET A 620 34.93 1.43 -12.81
CA MET A 620 35.98 1.42 -11.80
C MET A 620 35.64 2.28 -10.58
N GLY A 621 35.94 1.77 -9.39
CA GLY A 621 35.98 2.57 -8.17
C GLY A 621 37.03 3.68 -8.25
N VAL A 622 36.86 4.73 -7.45
CA VAL A 622 37.75 5.91 -7.44
C VAL A 622 39.21 5.51 -7.17
N GLU A 623 39.44 4.59 -6.23
CA GLU A 623 40.78 4.11 -5.88
C GLU A 623 41.48 3.39 -7.04
N VAL A 624 40.80 2.45 -7.69
CA VAL A 624 41.33 1.72 -8.85
C VAL A 624 41.68 2.69 -9.97
N ARG A 625 40.82 3.68 -10.21
CA ARG A 625 41.05 4.71 -11.23
C ARG A 625 42.25 5.59 -10.89
N GLU A 626 42.44 5.96 -9.63
CA GLU A 626 43.62 6.70 -9.18
C GLU A 626 44.91 5.89 -9.30
N SER A 627 44.89 4.59 -8.98
CA SER A 627 46.05 3.70 -9.14
C SER A 627 46.47 3.55 -10.60
N ILE A 628 45.52 3.44 -11.53
CA ILE A 628 45.81 3.45 -12.98
C ILE A 628 46.45 4.79 -13.40
N LEU A 629 45.91 5.92 -12.92
CA LEU A 629 46.47 7.25 -13.22
C LEU A 629 47.89 7.43 -12.66
N LYS A 630 48.22 6.75 -11.55
CA LYS A 630 49.56 6.73 -10.95
C LYS A 630 50.52 5.75 -11.65
N GLY A 631 50.00 4.87 -12.51
CA GLY A 631 50.79 3.90 -13.27
C GLY A 631 51.04 2.58 -12.54
N ASP A 632 50.23 2.25 -11.52
CA ASP A 632 50.37 1.01 -10.74
C ASP A 632 49.88 -0.22 -11.53
N GLU A 633 50.57 -1.36 -11.37
CA GLU A 633 50.12 -2.64 -11.97
C GLU A 633 48.92 -3.21 -11.19
N LEU A 634 47.77 -3.35 -11.86
CA LEU A 634 46.57 -3.96 -11.28
C LEU A 634 46.68 -5.50 -11.29
N SER A 635 46.50 -6.13 -10.14
CA SER A 635 46.32 -7.57 -10.04
C SER A 635 44.91 -7.96 -10.50
N ILE A 636 44.79 -8.74 -11.58
CA ILE A 636 43.50 -9.14 -12.16
C ILE A 636 43.19 -10.59 -11.81
N VAL A 637 41.99 -10.85 -11.30
CA VAL A 637 41.47 -12.20 -11.02
C VAL A 637 40.15 -12.45 -11.76
N THR A 638 39.89 -13.70 -12.14
CA THR A 638 38.58 -14.10 -12.65
C THR A 638 37.70 -14.58 -11.52
N THR A 639 36.47 -14.07 -11.44
CA THR A 639 35.48 -14.47 -10.45
C THR A 639 34.15 -14.81 -11.12
N LYS A 640 33.35 -15.65 -10.46
CA LYS A 640 31.97 -15.89 -10.87
C LYS A 640 31.12 -14.66 -10.57
N ILE A 641 30.10 -14.45 -11.39
CA ILE A 641 29.08 -13.44 -11.11
C ILE A 641 28.35 -13.81 -9.82
N ASN A 642 28.26 -12.85 -8.90
CA ASN A 642 27.59 -13.03 -7.62
C ASN A 642 26.10 -12.67 -7.72
N MET A 643 25.28 -13.44 -7.02
CA MET A 643 23.89 -13.10 -6.72
C MET A 643 23.81 -12.67 -5.27
N VAL A 644 23.27 -11.48 -5.03
CA VAL A 644 23.10 -10.89 -3.71
C VAL A 644 21.60 -10.84 -3.40
N ASP A 645 21.19 -11.48 -2.31
CA ASP A 645 19.81 -11.45 -1.82
C ASP A 645 19.60 -10.20 -0.95
N LEU A 646 18.56 -9.41 -1.26
CA LEU A 646 18.10 -8.30 -0.43
C LEU A 646 17.02 -8.79 0.55
N PRO A 647 17.25 -8.79 1.87
CA PRO A 647 16.22 -9.12 2.83
C PRO A 647 15.19 -8.00 2.95
N LEU A 648 13.91 -8.35 3.15
CA LEU A 648 12.79 -7.39 3.25
C LEU A 648 12.99 -6.31 4.32
N GLY A 649 13.57 -6.67 5.47
CA GLY A 649 13.88 -5.74 6.56
C GLY A 649 15.31 -5.17 6.52
N ALA A 650 15.93 -5.06 5.34
CA ALA A 650 17.23 -4.42 5.23
C ALA A 650 17.14 -2.93 5.57
N THR A 651 18.04 -2.41 6.41
CA THR A 651 18.17 -0.96 6.59
C THR A 651 18.83 -0.34 5.37
N GLU A 652 18.55 0.94 5.10
CA GLU A 652 19.21 1.70 4.02
C GLU A 652 20.74 1.60 4.10
N ASP A 653 21.30 1.72 5.31
CA ASP A 653 22.72 1.57 5.59
C ASP A 653 23.30 0.21 5.17
N ARG A 654 22.54 -0.87 5.31
CA ARG A 654 22.97 -2.20 4.87
C ARG A 654 22.94 -2.32 3.34
N VAL A 655 22.04 -1.60 2.67
CA VAL A 655 21.88 -1.60 1.20
C VAL A 655 22.93 -0.73 0.54
N CYS A 656 23.02 0.53 0.97
CA CYS A 656 23.91 1.56 0.46
C CYS A 656 25.36 1.39 0.91
N GLY A 657 25.55 0.93 2.15
CA GLY A 657 26.83 1.00 2.86
C GLY A 657 26.83 2.14 3.87
N THR A 658 27.72 2.05 4.85
CA THR A 658 27.88 3.03 5.94
C THR A 658 29.21 3.74 5.84
N ILE A 659 29.28 4.93 6.46
CA ILE A 659 30.52 5.69 6.62
C ILE A 659 30.89 5.61 8.11
N ASP A 660 32.07 5.10 8.42
CA ASP A 660 32.60 5.07 9.79
C ASP A 660 33.11 6.47 10.15
N ILE A 661 32.24 7.22 10.83
CA ILE A 661 32.44 8.61 11.22
C ILE A 661 33.54 8.74 12.27
N GLU A 662 33.69 7.77 13.18
CA GLU A 662 34.70 7.83 14.23
C GLU A 662 36.11 7.78 13.64
N LYS A 663 36.35 6.89 12.67
CA LYS A 663 37.62 6.87 11.93
C LYS A 663 37.82 8.09 11.03
N ALA A 664 36.75 8.57 10.39
CA ALA A 664 36.82 9.77 9.56
C ALA A 664 37.20 11.04 10.35
N LEU A 665 36.72 11.18 11.59
CA LEU A 665 37.02 12.32 12.46
C LEU A 665 38.35 12.17 13.20
N THR A 666 38.72 10.97 13.63
CA THR A 666 39.89 10.72 14.49
C THR A 666 41.17 10.53 13.68
N GLU A 667 41.10 9.78 12.58
CA GLU A 667 42.25 9.40 11.75
C GLU A 667 42.35 10.24 10.46
N GLY A 668 41.31 11.02 10.15
CA GLY A 668 41.22 11.80 8.90
C GLY A 668 41.02 10.93 7.66
N VAL A 669 40.67 9.66 7.83
CA VAL A 669 40.51 8.69 6.75
C VAL A 669 39.04 8.34 6.58
N LYS A 670 38.50 8.57 5.37
CA LYS A 670 37.12 8.16 5.03
C LYS A 670 37.02 6.63 5.00
N ALA A 671 36.64 6.00 6.10
CA ALA A 671 36.39 4.56 6.13
C ALA A 671 34.94 4.29 5.68
N PHE A 672 34.79 3.63 4.53
CA PHE A 672 33.49 3.25 3.95
C PHE A 672 33.30 1.74 4.09
N GLU A 673 32.18 1.31 4.65
CA GLU A 673 31.80 -0.10 4.70
C GLU A 673 30.84 -0.43 3.53
N PRO A 674 31.24 -1.31 2.59
CA PRO A 674 30.43 -1.59 1.41
C PRO A 674 29.10 -2.28 1.73
N GLY A 675 28.00 -1.69 1.25
CA GLY A 675 26.66 -2.26 1.34
C GLY A 675 26.39 -3.40 0.36
N LEU A 676 25.13 -3.84 0.30
CA LEU A 676 24.69 -4.87 -0.65
C LEU A 676 24.82 -4.43 -2.11
N LEU A 677 24.61 -3.14 -2.42
CA LEU A 677 24.72 -2.62 -3.79
C LEU A 677 26.16 -2.69 -4.33
N ALA A 678 27.15 -2.44 -3.47
CA ALA A 678 28.56 -2.59 -3.81
C ALA A 678 28.88 -4.05 -4.16
N LYS A 679 28.39 -5.00 -3.36
CA LYS A 679 28.58 -6.45 -3.58
C LYS A 679 27.86 -6.95 -4.83
N ALA A 680 26.72 -6.33 -5.18
CA ALA A 680 25.94 -6.68 -6.36
C ALA A 680 26.52 -6.09 -7.66
N ASN A 681 27.49 -5.16 -7.60
CA ASN A 681 28.06 -4.54 -8.79
C ASN A 681 28.62 -5.60 -9.77
N ARG A 682 28.23 -5.48 -11.04
CA ARG A 682 28.47 -6.44 -12.14
C ARG A 682 27.92 -7.84 -11.88
N GLY A 683 26.92 -7.94 -11.01
CA GLY A 683 26.20 -9.18 -10.72
C GLY A 683 24.68 -9.02 -10.67
N ILE A 684 24.02 -9.85 -9.88
CA ILE A 684 22.56 -9.90 -9.75
C ILE A 684 22.17 -9.44 -8.34
N LEU A 685 21.23 -8.50 -8.26
CA LEU A 685 20.52 -8.18 -7.03
C LEU A 685 19.13 -8.81 -7.10
N TYR A 686 18.88 -9.78 -6.22
CA TYR A 686 17.59 -10.45 -6.10
C TYR A 686 16.82 -9.92 -4.90
N VAL A 687 15.57 -9.53 -5.14
CA VAL A 687 14.64 -9.09 -4.09
C VAL A 687 13.47 -10.06 -4.08
N ASP A 688 13.34 -10.81 -2.98
CA ASP A 688 12.17 -11.66 -2.76
C ASP A 688 11.03 -10.83 -2.19
N GLU A 689 9.80 -11.15 -2.59
CA GLU A 689 8.58 -10.44 -2.18
C GLU A 689 8.68 -8.91 -2.33
N VAL A 690 9.04 -8.43 -3.53
CA VAL A 690 9.21 -6.98 -3.83
C VAL A 690 8.01 -6.10 -3.45
N ASN A 691 6.83 -6.70 -3.31
CA ASN A 691 5.60 -6.04 -2.88
C ASN A 691 5.65 -5.56 -1.42
N LEU A 692 6.54 -6.14 -0.61
CA LEU A 692 6.69 -5.88 0.82
C LEU A 692 7.93 -5.02 1.12
N LEU A 693 8.64 -4.55 0.10
CA LEU A 693 9.83 -3.73 0.27
C LEU A 693 9.46 -2.30 0.69
N ASP A 694 10.23 -1.74 1.62
CA ASP A 694 10.02 -0.37 2.10
C ASP A 694 10.24 0.68 0.99
N ASP A 695 9.43 1.76 1.01
CA ASP A 695 9.37 2.81 0.00
C ASP A 695 10.72 3.50 -0.22
N HIS A 696 11.46 3.76 0.87
CA HIS A 696 12.75 4.44 0.78
C HIS A 696 13.84 3.54 0.17
N LEU A 697 13.77 2.21 0.39
CA LEU A 697 14.68 1.27 -0.27
C LEU A 697 14.36 1.16 -1.75
N VAL A 698 13.08 1.16 -2.14
CA VAL A 698 12.68 1.14 -3.54
C VAL A 698 13.31 2.29 -4.32
N ASP A 699 13.25 3.51 -3.79
CA ASP A 699 13.80 4.70 -4.47
C ASP A 699 15.33 4.61 -4.66
N VAL A 700 16.06 4.26 -3.60
CA VAL A 700 17.53 4.06 -3.64
C VAL A 700 17.93 2.99 -4.65
N LEU A 701 17.25 1.83 -4.64
CA LEU A 701 17.55 0.71 -5.53
C LEU A 701 17.32 1.10 -6.99
N LEU A 702 16.19 1.76 -7.25
CA LEU A 702 15.81 2.16 -8.59
C LEU A 702 16.73 3.24 -9.16
N ASP A 703 17.17 4.19 -8.34
CA ASP A 703 18.11 5.23 -8.76
C ASP A 703 19.54 4.71 -8.95
N SER A 704 19.97 3.77 -8.10
CA SER A 704 21.22 3.05 -8.29
C SER A 704 21.20 2.20 -9.55
N ALA A 705 20.11 1.48 -9.82
CA ALA A 705 19.95 0.66 -11.02
C ALA A 705 19.90 1.50 -12.31
N ALA A 706 19.31 2.70 -12.26
CA ALA A 706 19.19 3.59 -13.42
C ALA A 706 20.49 4.35 -13.72
N SER A 707 21.16 4.87 -12.69
CA SER A 707 22.42 5.62 -12.83
C SER A 707 23.64 4.71 -13.01
N GLY A 708 23.56 3.47 -12.48
CA GLY A 708 24.70 2.57 -12.36
C GLY A 708 25.70 2.97 -11.27
N TRP A 709 25.34 3.93 -10.42
CA TRP A 709 26.15 4.45 -9.33
C TRP A 709 25.30 4.56 -8.06
N ASN A 710 25.86 4.16 -6.93
CA ASN A 710 25.26 4.42 -5.63
C ASN A 710 26.03 5.56 -4.95
N THR A 711 25.31 6.52 -4.37
CA THR A 711 25.90 7.65 -3.64
C THR A 711 25.38 7.66 -2.22
N VAL A 712 26.30 7.65 -1.25
CA VAL A 712 26.01 7.64 0.18
C VAL A 712 26.42 8.99 0.75
N GLU A 713 25.46 9.72 1.33
CA GLU A 713 25.68 11.04 1.93
C GLU A 713 25.32 11.05 3.41
N ARG A 714 26.29 11.39 4.27
CA ARG A 714 26.10 11.53 5.74
C ARG A 714 26.94 12.68 6.27
N GLU A 715 26.36 13.57 7.08
CA GLU A 715 27.07 14.66 7.79
C GLU A 715 27.98 15.53 6.89
N GLY A 716 27.58 15.78 5.64
CA GLY A 716 28.34 16.58 4.67
C GLY A 716 29.47 15.82 3.93
N ILE A 717 29.59 14.51 4.11
CA ILE A 717 30.49 13.64 3.36
C ILE A 717 29.67 12.82 2.35
N SER A 718 30.03 12.93 1.07
CA SER A 718 29.44 12.16 -0.03
C SER A 718 30.48 11.20 -0.61
N ILE A 719 30.13 9.91 -0.73
CA ILE A 719 30.93 8.85 -1.35
C ILE A 719 30.08 8.18 -2.42
N SER A 720 30.61 8.08 -3.64
CA SER A 720 29.94 7.38 -4.74
C SER A 720 30.75 6.18 -5.21
N HIS A 721 30.09 5.06 -5.47
CA HIS A 721 30.69 3.84 -6.00
C HIS A 721 29.86 3.23 -7.13
N PRO A 722 30.47 2.44 -8.03
CA PRO A 722 29.73 1.78 -9.11
C PRO A 722 28.77 0.73 -8.53
N ALA A 723 27.57 0.65 -9.13
CA ALA A 723 26.48 -0.24 -8.75
C ALA A 723 25.68 -0.67 -10.00
N ARG A 724 26.36 -1.18 -11.03
CA ARG A 724 25.77 -1.71 -12.26
C ARG A 724 25.38 -3.17 -12.06
N PHE A 725 24.14 -3.44 -11.64
CA PHE A 725 23.65 -4.80 -11.38
C PHE A 725 22.37 -5.12 -12.17
N ILE A 726 22.11 -6.40 -12.35
CA ILE A 726 20.84 -6.92 -12.88
C ILE A 726 19.84 -7.02 -11.72
N LEU A 727 18.73 -6.28 -11.79
CA LEU A 727 17.68 -6.32 -10.77
C LEU A 727 16.64 -7.39 -11.11
N ILE A 728 16.45 -8.37 -10.21
CA ILE A 728 15.42 -9.38 -10.33
C ILE A 728 14.51 -9.30 -9.10
N GLY A 729 13.24 -9.01 -9.32
CA GLY A 729 12.22 -8.97 -8.28
C GLY A 729 11.25 -10.13 -8.42
N SER A 730 10.96 -10.85 -7.35
CA SER A 730 9.84 -11.79 -7.29
C SER A 730 8.75 -11.30 -6.35
N GLY A 731 7.49 -11.57 -6.67
CA GLY A 731 6.37 -11.22 -5.80
C GLY A 731 5.17 -12.12 -6.01
N ASN A 732 4.24 -12.06 -5.05
CA ASN A 732 2.93 -12.65 -5.16
C ASN A 732 1.89 -11.52 -5.26
N PRO A 733 1.11 -11.42 -6.36
CA PRO A 733 0.07 -10.41 -6.50
C PRO A 733 -0.92 -10.33 -5.32
N GLU A 734 -1.09 -11.41 -4.55
CA GLU A 734 -2.00 -11.46 -3.40
C GLU A 734 -1.43 -10.84 -2.11
N GLU A 735 -0.11 -10.69 -1.99
CA GLU A 735 0.55 -10.26 -0.75
C GLU A 735 0.67 -8.74 -0.60
N GLY A 736 0.44 -7.99 -1.68
CA GLY A 736 0.59 -6.55 -1.70
C GLY A 736 0.65 -6.01 -3.13
N GLU A 737 0.30 -4.74 -3.29
CA GLU A 737 0.37 -4.09 -4.60
C GLU A 737 1.79 -3.58 -4.88
N LEU A 738 2.22 -3.75 -6.13
CA LEU A 738 3.47 -3.15 -6.59
C LEU A 738 3.33 -1.64 -6.79
N ARG A 739 4.32 -0.91 -6.28
CA ARG A 739 4.49 0.53 -6.49
C ARG A 739 4.63 0.85 -8.00
N PRO A 740 3.95 1.86 -8.56
CA PRO A 740 4.02 2.19 -9.99
C PRO A 740 5.45 2.45 -10.52
N GLN A 741 6.35 2.99 -9.69
CA GLN A 741 7.74 3.26 -10.05
C GLN A 741 8.53 1.98 -10.36
N LEU A 742 8.20 0.87 -9.67
CA LEU A 742 8.77 -0.45 -9.96
C LEU A 742 8.30 -0.94 -11.34
N LEU A 743 7.00 -0.80 -11.62
CA LEU A 743 6.42 -1.19 -12.92
C LEU A 743 7.10 -0.45 -14.08
N ASP A 744 7.34 0.85 -13.95
CA ASP A 744 7.96 1.62 -15.02
C ASP A 744 9.46 1.32 -15.21
N ARG A 745 10.17 0.94 -14.14
CA ARG A 745 11.63 0.66 -14.20
C ARG A 745 11.99 -0.79 -14.45
N PHE A 746 11.10 -1.74 -14.19
CA PHE A 746 11.28 -3.12 -14.67
C PHE A 746 11.08 -3.17 -16.20
N GLY A 747 12.08 -3.75 -16.88
CA GLY A 747 12.04 -3.91 -18.33
C GLY A 747 11.03 -4.96 -18.71
N MET A 748 11.13 -6.14 -18.10
CA MET A 748 10.29 -7.27 -18.41
C MET A 748 9.48 -7.73 -17.21
N HIS A 749 8.26 -8.16 -17.47
CA HIS A 749 7.37 -8.80 -16.51
C HIS A 749 7.06 -10.23 -16.97
N ALA A 750 7.25 -11.20 -16.09
CA ALA A 750 6.93 -12.60 -16.30
C ALA A 750 5.85 -13.05 -15.30
N GLN A 751 4.78 -13.65 -15.81
CA GLN A 751 3.75 -14.24 -14.96
C GLN A 751 3.99 -15.74 -14.79
N VAL A 752 3.99 -16.23 -13.55
CA VAL A 752 4.21 -17.63 -13.22
C VAL A 752 2.98 -18.16 -12.47
N GLY A 753 2.11 -18.86 -13.19
CA GLY A 753 0.97 -19.55 -12.58
C GLY A 753 1.34 -20.95 -12.08
N THR A 754 0.55 -21.46 -11.14
CA THR A 754 0.59 -22.89 -10.77
C THR A 754 0.31 -23.77 -11.99
N VAL A 755 1.23 -24.68 -12.31
CA VAL A 755 1.07 -25.64 -13.41
C VAL A 755 -0.17 -26.50 -13.17
N ARG A 756 -1.13 -26.47 -14.10
CA ARG A 756 -2.41 -27.21 -14.02
C ARG A 756 -2.36 -28.58 -14.70
N ASP A 757 -1.47 -28.74 -15.68
CA ASP A 757 -1.30 -30.00 -16.42
C ASP A 757 -0.75 -31.11 -15.51
N ALA A 758 -1.45 -32.23 -15.42
CA ALA A 758 -1.11 -33.30 -14.50
C ALA A 758 0.22 -33.98 -14.85
N GLU A 759 0.53 -34.17 -16.13
CA GLU A 759 1.76 -34.80 -16.59
C GLU A 759 2.98 -33.93 -16.26
N LEU A 760 2.88 -32.62 -16.53
CA LEU A 760 3.92 -31.66 -16.16
C LEU A 760 4.11 -31.57 -14.64
N ARG A 761 3.02 -31.61 -13.85
CA ARG A 761 3.11 -31.63 -12.37
C ARG A 761 3.84 -32.87 -11.87
N VAL A 762 3.50 -34.06 -12.38
CA VAL A 762 4.19 -35.31 -12.03
C VAL A 762 5.67 -35.20 -12.39
N LYS A 763 5.99 -34.71 -13.59
CA LYS A 763 7.37 -34.50 -14.03
C LYS A 763 8.15 -33.55 -13.12
N ILE A 764 7.55 -32.45 -12.66
CA ILE A 764 8.17 -31.52 -11.71
C ILE A 764 8.48 -32.22 -10.38
N VAL A 765 7.54 -33.01 -9.86
CA VAL A 765 7.72 -33.77 -8.61
C VAL A 765 8.79 -34.84 -8.75
N GLU A 766 8.79 -35.60 -9.85
CA GLU A 766 9.78 -36.64 -10.13
C GLU A 766 11.20 -36.07 -10.27
N GLU A 767 11.37 -35.00 -11.05
CA GLU A 767 12.67 -34.35 -11.25
C GLU A 767 13.19 -33.75 -9.93
N ARG A 768 12.29 -33.15 -9.13
CA ARG A 768 12.65 -32.66 -7.79
C ARG A 768 13.09 -33.79 -6.86
N ALA A 769 12.35 -34.90 -6.84
CA ALA A 769 12.68 -36.06 -6.01
C ALA A 769 14.02 -36.68 -6.41
N ARG A 770 14.32 -36.78 -7.72
CA ARG A 770 15.63 -37.25 -8.22
C ARG A 770 16.77 -36.35 -7.77
N PHE A 771 16.57 -35.03 -7.80
CA PHE A 771 17.55 -34.08 -7.31
C PHE A 771 17.77 -34.22 -5.79
N ASP A 772 16.70 -34.33 -5.00
CA ASP A 772 16.81 -34.45 -3.54
C ASP A 772 17.48 -35.78 -3.11
N GLN A 773 17.29 -36.87 -3.87
CA GLN A 773 17.95 -38.15 -3.63
C GLN A 773 19.46 -38.13 -3.94
N ASN A 774 19.87 -37.63 -5.10
CA ASN A 774 21.28 -37.57 -5.49
C ASN A 774 21.59 -36.32 -6.35
N PRO A 775 21.88 -35.16 -5.71
CA PRO A 775 22.10 -33.92 -6.44
C PRO A 775 23.31 -33.95 -7.39
N LYS A 776 24.36 -34.71 -7.05
CA LYS A 776 25.60 -34.77 -7.85
C LYS A 776 25.37 -35.52 -9.16
N GLU A 777 24.67 -36.64 -9.10
CA GLU A 777 24.33 -37.44 -10.27
C GLU A 777 23.32 -36.71 -11.16
N PHE A 778 22.31 -36.08 -10.57
CA PHE A 778 21.33 -35.26 -11.29
C PHE A 778 21.97 -34.08 -12.03
N ARG A 779 22.93 -33.38 -11.40
CA ARG A 779 23.67 -32.30 -12.10
C ARG A 779 24.51 -32.85 -13.26
N LYS A 780 25.03 -34.08 -13.13
CA LYS A 780 25.81 -34.72 -14.20
C LYS A 780 24.93 -35.06 -15.41
N SER A 781 23.67 -35.47 -15.21
CA SER A 781 22.77 -35.78 -16.33
C SER A 781 22.39 -34.55 -17.15
N TYR A 782 22.28 -33.37 -16.52
CA TYR A 782 21.96 -32.11 -17.19
C TYR A 782 23.17 -31.23 -17.54
N LYS A 783 24.40 -31.75 -17.38
CA LYS A 783 25.63 -30.97 -17.62
C LYS A 783 25.75 -30.53 -19.07
N ALA A 784 25.48 -31.43 -20.02
CA ALA A 784 25.56 -31.14 -21.45
C ALA A 784 24.55 -30.06 -21.87
N ASP A 785 23.33 -30.10 -21.34
CA ASP A 785 22.29 -29.11 -21.64
C ASP A 785 22.62 -27.73 -21.03
N GLN A 786 23.19 -27.70 -19.82
CA GLN A 786 23.67 -26.46 -19.21
C GLN A 786 24.84 -25.85 -19.98
N GLU A 787 25.83 -26.66 -20.37
CA GLU A 787 26.99 -26.20 -21.15
C GLU A 787 26.54 -25.62 -22.50
N LYS A 788 25.62 -26.30 -23.18
CA LYS A 788 25.00 -25.80 -24.42
C LYS A 788 24.31 -24.46 -24.22
N LEU A 789 23.54 -24.30 -23.13
CA LEU A 789 22.85 -23.04 -22.84
C LEU A 789 23.84 -21.92 -22.48
N GLN A 790 24.90 -22.24 -21.75
CA GLN A 790 25.98 -21.30 -21.41
C GLN A 790 26.73 -20.82 -22.66
N GLU A 791 27.04 -21.72 -23.59
CA GLU A 791 27.62 -21.39 -24.90
C GLU A 791 26.69 -20.50 -25.71
N GLN A 792 25.38 -20.80 -25.73
CA GLN A 792 24.37 -19.97 -26.38
C GLN A 792 24.31 -18.55 -25.80
N ILE A 793 24.29 -18.41 -24.47
CA ILE A 793 24.30 -17.10 -23.80
C ILE A 793 25.58 -16.34 -24.13
N THR A 794 26.73 -17.01 -24.09
CA THR A 794 28.04 -16.39 -24.36
C THR A 794 28.13 -15.89 -25.81
N SER A 795 27.68 -16.71 -26.76
CA SER A 795 27.60 -16.36 -28.19
C SER A 795 26.59 -15.24 -28.45
N ALA A 796 25.44 -15.25 -27.78
CA ALA A 796 24.44 -14.20 -27.89
C ALA A 796 24.96 -12.86 -27.36
N ARG A 797 25.67 -12.84 -26.23
CA ARG A 797 26.27 -11.62 -25.67
C ARG A 797 27.33 -11.00 -26.58
N SER A 798 28.17 -11.82 -27.22
CA SER A 798 29.20 -11.30 -28.14
C SER A 798 28.60 -10.80 -29.46
N SER A 799 27.57 -11.47 -29.98
CA SER A 799 26.91 -11.10 -31.24
C SER A 799 25.85 -10.00 -31.12
N LEU A 800 25.34 -9.70 -29.92
CA LEU A 800 24.25 -8.72 -29.69
C LEU A 800 24.48 -7.37 -30.37
N SER A 801 25.71 -6.85 -30.34
CA SER A 801 26.08 -5.56 -30.95
C SER A 801 25.90 -5.54 -32.48
N SER A 802 25.98 -6.70 -33.13
CA SER A 802 25.83 -6.87 -34.58
C SER A 802 24.37 -7.07 -35.02
N VAL A 803 23.45 -7.36 -34.09
CA VAL A 803 22.06 -7.68 -34.43
C VAL A 803 21.31 -6.43 -34.91
N GLN A 804 20.78 -6.54 -36.12
CA GLN A 804 20.04 -5.50 -36.81
C GLN A 804 18.53 -5.63 -36.55
N LEU A 805 17.90 -4.48 -36.31
CA LEU A 805 16.45 -4.33 -36.22
C LEU A 805 16.05 -3.27 -37.22
N ASP A 806 15.33 -3.70 -38.25
CA ASP A 806 14.92 -2.87 -39.38
C ASP A 806 14.05 -1.69 -38.93
N HIS A 807 14.19 -0.56 -39.62
CA HIS A 807 13.47 0.66 -39.27
C HIS A 807 11.95 0.47 -39.27
N GLU A 808 11.42 -0.29 -40.24
CA GLU A 808 9.98 -0.58 -40.32
C GLU A 808 9.47 -1.30 -39.07
N LEU A 809 10.21 -2.29 -38.57
CA LEU A 809 9.85 -3.02 -37.35
C LEU A 809 9.87 -2.10 -36.13
N ARG A 810 10.82 -1.16 -36.04
CA ARG A 810 10.85 -0.16 -34.96
C ARG A 810 9.62 0.74 -34.99
N VAL A 811 9.22 1.19 -36.18
CA VAL A 811 8.00 2.00 -36.35
C VAL A 811 6.77 1.21 -35.94
N LYS A 812 6.67 -0.07 -36.31
CA LYS A 812 5.56 -0.94 -35.87
C LYS A 812 5.54 -1.14 -34.36
N ILE A 813 6.69 -1.36 -33.71
CA ILE A 813 6.79 -1.42 -32.24
C ILE A 813 6.26 -0.13 -31.60
N SER A 814 6.72 1.04 -32.07
CA SER A 814 6.25 2.32 -31.53
C SER A 814 4.77 2.57 -31.80
N LYS A 815 4.24 2.10 -32.94
CA LYS A 815 2.80 2.18 -33.23
C LYS A 815 1.98 1.32 -32.26
N VAL A 816 2.43 0.10 -31.92
CA VAL A 816 1.78 -0.72 -30.88
C VAL A 816 1.81 -0.01 -29.52
N CYS A 817 2.95 0.56 -29.13
CA CYS A 817 3.06 1.29 -27.86
C CYS A 817 2.13 2.52 -27.81
N ALA A 818 2.01 3.25 -28.92
CA ALA A 818 1.14 4.42 -29.04
C ALA A 818 -0.35 4.04 -28.97
N GLU A 819 -0.78 2.99 -29.67
CA GLU A 819 -2.17 2.52 -29.66
C GLU A 819 -2.59 1.97 -28.29
N LEU A 820 -1.65 1.34 -27.57
CA LEU A 820 -1.84 0.88 -26.20
C LEU A 820 -1.76 2.02 -25.16
N ASN A 821 -1.48 3.26 -25.59
CA ASN A 821 -1.31 4.43 -24.73
C ASN A 821 -0.30 4.18 -23.58
N VAL A 822 0.84 3.56 -23.90
CA VAL A 822 1.95 3.34 -22.98
C VAL A 822 2.66 4.67 -22.71
N ASP A 823 2.90 4.99 -21.44
CA ASP A 823 3.56 6.24 -21.07
C ASP A 823 5.06 6.21 -21.35
N GLY A 824 5.57 7.30 -21.95
CA GLY A 824 6.98 7.47 -22.27
C GLY A 824 7.50 6.54 -23.38
N LEU A 825 8.83 6.46 -23.52
CA LEU A 825 9.50 5.68 -24.58
C LEU A 825 10.17 4.40 -24.07
N ARG A 826 9.98 4.06 -22.79
CA ARG A 826 10.62 2.90 -22.19
C ARG A 826 10.11 1.58 -22.76
N GLY A 827 8.80 1.49 -23.02
CA GLY A 827 8.20 0.32 -23.68
C GLY A 827 8.85 0.04 -25.04
N ASP A 828 9.10 1.08 -25.84
CA ASP A 828 9.78 0.99 -27.13
C ASP A 828 11.22 0.50 -26.98
N ILE A 829 11.98 1.12 -26.07
CA ILE A 829 13.41 0.80 -25.87
C ILE A 829 13.57 -0.65 -25.41
N VAL A 830 12.78 -1.07 -24.42
CA VAL A 830 12.81 -2.42 -23.88
C VAL A 830 12.42 -3.43 -24.95
N THR A 831 11.34 -3.21 -25.69
CA THR A 831 10.87 -4.14 -26.74
C THR A 831 11.93 -4.31 -27.83
N ASN A 832 12.54 -3.21 -28.28
CA ASN A 832 13.62 -3.24 -29.28
C ASN A 832 14.83 -4.06 -28.78
N ARG A 833 15.24 -3.87 -27.52
CA ARG A 833 16.37 -4.59 -26.92
C ARG A 833 16.06 -6.07 -26.71
N ALA A 834 14.89 -6.38 -26.15
CA ALA A 834 14.44 -7.76 -25.92
C ALA A 834 14.35 -8.54 -27.24
N ALA A 835 13.84 -7.93 -28.31
CA ALA A 835 13.76 -8.58 -29.61
C ALA A 835 15.14 -8.86 -30.22
N LYS A 836 16.09 -7.94 -30.07
CA LYS A 836 17.50 -8.16 -30.47
C LYS A 836 18.17 -9.26 -29.65
N ALA A 837 17.97 -9.25 -28.33
CA ALA A 837 18.49 -10.28 -27.45
C ALA A 837 17.92 -11.66 -27.80
N LEU A 838 16.65 -11.75 -28.19
CA LEU A 838 16.01 -13.00 -28.62
C LEU A 838 16.55 -13.49 -29.97
N ALA A 839 16.77 -12.59 -30.93
CA ALA A 839 17.41 -12.93 -32.20
C ALA A 839 18.84 -13.45 -31.97
N ALA A 840 19.62 -12.78 -31.12
CA ALA A 840 20.97 -13.20 -30.73
C ALA A 840 20.97 -14.57 -30.04
N LEU A 841 20.05 -14.80 -29.10
CA LEU A 841 19.88 -16.10 -28.41
C LEU A 841 19.56 -17.24 -29.39
N LYS A 842 18.81 -16.94 -30.45
CA LYS A 842 18.51 -17.88 -31.54
C LYS A 842 19.62 -17.96 -32.60
N GLY A 843 20.76 -17.27 -32.41
CA GLY A 843 21.90 -17.28 -33.33
C GLY A 843 21.67 -16.53 -34.64
N ARG A 844 20.74 -15.57 -34.67
CA ARG A 844 20.42 -14.75 -35.85
C ARG A 844 20.95 -13.32 -35.70
N ASP A 845 21.30 -12.72 -36.84
CA ASP A 845 21.79 -11.34 -36.97
C ASP A 845 20.69 -10.32 -37.29
N LYS A 846 19.47 -10.79 -37.60
CA LYS A 846 18.30 -9.95 -37.89
C LYS A 846 17.09 -10.36 -37.06
N VAL A 847 16.42 -9.36 -36.49
CA VAL A 847 15.15 -9.52 -35.77
C VAL A 847 14.00 -9.77 -36.75
N THR A 848 13.13 -10.73 -36.44
CA THR A 848 11.90 -10.99 -37.21
C THR A 848 10.65 -10.56 -36.43
N PRO A 849 9.49 -10.40 -37.10
CA PRO A 849 8.22 -10.12 -36.42
C PRO A 849 7.88 -11.12 -35.31
N GLU A 850 8.21 -12.41 -35.48
CA GLU A 850 7.94 -13.45 -34.49
C GLU A 850 8.75 -13.24 -33.19
N ASP A 851 9.96 -12.68 -33.29
CA ASP A 851 10.73 -12.34 -32.10
C ASP A 851 10.05 -11.23 -31.30
N ILE A 852 9.53 -10.22 -32.01
CA ILE A 852 8.79 -9.11 -31.39
C ILE A 852 7.51 -9.65 -30.77
N ALA A 853 6.75 -10.48 -31.49
CA ALA A 853 5.53 -11.13 -30.99
C ALA A 853 5.78 -11.91 -29.69
N THR A 854 6.94 -12.58 -29.59
CA THR A 854 7.31 -13.38 -28.42
C THR A 854 7.61 -12.50 -27.20
N VAL A 855 8.29 -11.37 -27.37
CA VAL A 855 8.78 -10.55 -26.24
C VAL A 855 7.86 -9.39 -25.86
N ILE A 856 7.07 -8.88 -26.80
CA ILE A 856 6.27 -7.66 -26.59
C ILE A 856 5.26 -7.77 -25.44
N PRO A 857 4.60 -8.93 -25.16
CA PRO A 857 3.68 -9.04 -24.03
C PRO A 857 4.42 -8.91 -22.70
N ASN A 858 5.65 -9.42 -22.61
CA ASN A 858 6.49 -9.32 -21.43
C ASN A 858 7.05 -7.91 -21.21
N CYS A 859 7.20 -7.12 -22.27
CA CYS A 859 7.74 -5.77 -22.19
C CYS A 859 6.68 -4.72 -21.83
N LEU A 860 5.40 -4.95 -22.19
CA LEU A 860 4.35 -3.92 -22.14
C LEU A 860 3.25 -4.17 -21.12
N ARG A 861 2.91 -5.42 -20.76
CA ARG A 861 1.67 -5.70 -20.00
C ARG A 861 1.58 -4.99 -18.63
N HIS A 862 2.71 -4.87 -17.93
CA HIS A 862 2.80 -4.19 -16.64
C HIS A 862 2.76 -2.66 -16.77
N ARG A 863 2.94 -2.13 -17.98
CA ARG A 863 2.88 -0.70 -18.32
C ARG A 863 1.48 -0.24 -18.76
N LEU A 864 0.55 -1.18 -18.96
CA LEU A 864 -0.85 -0.88 -19.31
C LEU A 864 -1.70 -0.49 -18.09
N ARG A 865 -1.20 -0.75 -16.87
CA ARG A 865 -1.89 -0.46 -15.62
C ARG A 865 -1.86 1.04 -15.35
N LYS A 866 -3.00 1.72 -15.50
CA LYS A 866 -3.15 3.18 -15.26
C LYS A 866 -3.72 3.49 -13.88
N ASP A 867 -4.45 2.55 -13.31
CA ASP A 867 -5.01 2.63 -11.95
C ASP A 867 -4.35 1.55 -11.06
N PRO A 868 -3.86 1.91 -9.85
CA PRO A 868 -3.42 0.93 -8.86
C PRO A 868 -4.48 -0.15 -8.55
N LEU A 869 -5.77 0.11 -8.72
CA LEU A 869 -6.83 -0.87 -8.48
C LEU A 869 -7.10 -1.83 -9.66
N GLU A 870 -6.46 -1.61 -10.82
CA GLU A 870 -6.56 -2.51 -11.97
C GLU A 870 -5.53 -3.65 -11.88
N SER A 871 -5.99 -4.88 -12.12
CA SER A 871 -5.11 -6.04 -12.25
C SER A 871 -4.21 -5.90 -13.48
N ILE A 872 -2.95 -6.33 -13.38
CA ILE A 872 -2.01 -6.36 -14.51
C ILE A 872 -2.64 -7.15 -15.66
N ASP A 873 -2.61 -6.59 -16.87
CA ASP A 873 -3.15 -7.25 -18.07
C ASP A 873 -2.46 -8.60 -18.30
N SER A 874 -3.24 -9.58 -18.74
CA SER A 874 -2.75 -10.93 -19.07
C SER A 874 -1.75 -10.96 -20.24
N GLY A 875 -1.60 -9.84 -20.96
CA GLY A 875 -0.84 -9.73 -22.20
C GLY A 875 -1.70 -9.92 -23.45
N LEU A 876 -2.97 -10.32 -23.31
CA LEU A 876 -3.88 -10.54 -24.43
C LEU A 876 -4.14 -9.28 -25.24
N LEU A 877 -4.33 -8.14 -24.59
CA LEU A 877 -4.55 -6.86 -25.27
C LEU A 877 -3.31 -6.44 -26.07
N VAL A 878 -2.12 -6.69 -25.52
CA VAL A 878 -0.84 -6.44 -26.22
C VAL A 878 -0.72 -7.30 -27.46
N ILE A 879 -1.08 -8.59 -27.35
CA ILE A 879 -1.02 -9.54 -28.47
C ILE A 879 -2.02 -9.15 -29.57
N GLU A 880 -3.25 -8.79 -29.20
CA GLU A 880 -4.27 -8.34 -30.14
C GLU A 880 -3.80 -7.12 -30.93
N LYS A 881 -3.31 -6.08 -30.24
CA LYS A 881 -2.75 -4.88 -30.88
C LYS A 881 -1.50 -5.14 -31.69
N PHE A 882 -0.65 -6.06 -31.25
CA PHE A 882 0.47 -6.51 -32.06
C PHE A 882 0.00 -7.04 -33.42
N TYR A 883 -0.97 -7.97 -33.43
CA TYR A 883 -1.46 -8.53 -34.70
C TYR A 883 -2.22 -7.50 -35.54
N GLU A 884 -2.93 -6.54 -34.95
CA GLU A 884 -3.54 -5.43 -35.71
C GLU A 884 -2.51 -4.55 -36.42
N VAL A 885 -1.36 -4.29 -35.79
CA VAL A 885 -0.32 -3.41 -36.36
C VAL A 885 0.63 -4.15 -37.32
N PHE A 886 0.86 -5.44 -37.08
CA PHE A 886 1.79 -6.27 -37.84
C PHE A 886 1.12 -7.10 -38.95
N SER A 887 -0.21 -7.03 -39.09
CA SER A 887 -0.97 -7.68 -40.18
C SER A 887 -0.83 -7.00 -41.54
#